data_AF-A0A2M7WR92-F1
#
_entry.id   AF-A0A2M7WR92-F1
#
_cell.length_a   1.000
_cell.length_b   1.000
_cell.length_c   1.000
_cell.angle_alpha   90.00
_cell.angle_beta   90.00
_cell.angle_gamma   90.00
#
_symmetry.space_group_name_H-M   'P 1'
#
loop_
_entity.id
_entity.type
_entity.pdbx_description
1 polymer ?
#
loop_
_entity_poly.entity_id
_entity_poly.type
_entity_poly.pdbx_seq_one_letter_code
_entity_poly.pdbx_strand_id
1 'polypeptide(L)'
;YVDNFEQDLKQVRAIFERDYSDRFRHPESQEPDDRTLLSKERSLGSVIKLLTPSVNDYTDSYNQWLKTIPHHILALVFMIKRFYRSAWGDNWHEYFSVDTVNGNPGHELRYNGRKLMSSYLRVGFGNDGSWRLFKLRQDFIASDKIQMEDDITASFVIPASYVSGLNPDFDHPCIKLVENCENKLFQRPDEAINRGADLQTESDLSSGNSFISNFEPLQRKDAKDIIDDVMHFEEFSAPMQRLIHNAASMDESLYFVSSAHPRIVNGKPSLNVRYLQERPDLADPRSRYLAETSTRLRRGLEPEQPVYFPVNAVLTGRRNNPPEPGIRSLAVYNPIHYQELPELFMDFICSLTGKSPSTTGAGSEGALTKGPFNSLSATADLNTALVSFILCGYNGFSTAAGFIGASRRIDHDISMLIPEIWCRLPTKVQKPEYMIKWGYLKKLEDFEYHGKTVRASRLGYRITKRFVRNHFGKLFDTPVAVFDKAMLQPESQDLDAYVDGINNICEAHQRVALDYFEDDSIHDACPPLQALLHIMAYGRYEGKAVDDPSIRHMFSRAYLLQSDWYKERIVIKQTRDTQLWLQHRENLNDQMQALDEDETDRRVQLAERINKADHMIDRVTSHLYLERLQGTLGADWIHREP
;
A
#
# COMPACT_ATOMS: atom_id res chain seq x y z
N TYR A 1 -26.23 16.79 12.27
CA TYR A 1 -26.81 18.12 12.54
C TYR A 1 -28.15 18.18 11.83
N VAL A 2 -29.17 18.61 12.55
CA VAL A 2 -30.53 18.90 12.08
C VAL A 2 -30.80 20.33 12.52
N ASP A 3 -31.18 21.21 11.61
CA ASP A 3 -31.51 22.60 11.97
C ASP A 3 -32.95 22.68 12.44
N ASN A 4 -33.89 22.40 11.52
CA ASN A 4 -35.31 22.24 11.81
C ASN A 4 -35.79 20.90 11.26
N PHE A 5 -36.13 19.96 12.16
CA PHE A 5 -36.41 18.59 11.77
C PHE A 5 -37.50 18.44 10.70
N GLU A 6 -38.62 19.15 10.83
CA GLU A 6 -39.70 19.06 9.85
C GLU A 6 -39.33 19.68 8.49
N GLN A 7 -38.66 20.83 8.50
CA GLN A 7 -38.24 21.52 7.27
C GLN A 7 -37.13 20.75 6.55
N ASP A 8 -36.16 20.22 7.31
CA ASP A 8 -35.06 19.41 6.80
C ASP A 8 -35.61 18.13 6.16
N LEU A 9 -36.56 17.45 6.81
CA LEU A 9 -37.20 16.25 6.25
C LEU A 9 -38.01 16.53 4.97
N LYS A 10 -38.64 17.71 4.85
CA LYS A 10 -39.30 18.13 3.59
C LYS A 10 -38.29 18.27 2.46
N GLN A 11 -37.13 18.87 2.72
CA GLN A 11 -36.05 18.97 1.73
C GLN A 11 -35.50 17.59 1.35
N VAL A 12 -35.28 16.71 2.32
CA VAL A 12 -34.85 15.32 2.09
C VAL A 12 -35.86 14.57 1.21
N ARG A 13 -37.15 14.70 1.49
CA ARG A 13 -38.22 14.07 0.71
C ARG A 13 -38.19 14.54 -0.74
N ALA A 14 -38.07 15.85 -0.98
CA ALA A 14 -37.96 16.41 -2.33
C ALA A 14 -36.75 15.87 -3.09
N ILE A 15 -35.64 15.57 -2.41
CA ILE A 15 -34.47 14.93 -3.02
C ILE A 15 -34.78 13.47 -3.39
N PHE A 16 -35.40 12.70 -2.49
CA PHE A 16 -35.74 11.29 -2.77
C PHE A 16 -36.73 11.10 -3.91
N GLU A 17 -37.66 12.04 -4.08
CA GLU A 17 -38.73 12.00 -5.08
C GLU A 17 -38.34 12.67 -6.41
N ARG A 18 -37.16 13.31 -6.49
CA ARG A 18 -36.68 13.96 -7.73
C ARG A 18 -36.39 12.92 -8.82
N ASP A 19 -36.77 13.24 -10.07
CA ASP A 19 -36.25 12.56 -11.24
C ASP A 19 -34.80 13.00 -11.57
N TYR A 20 -33.93 12.01 -11.75
CA TYR A 20 -32.51 12.19 -12.02
C TYR A 20 -32.13 11.89 -13.47
N SER A 21 -33.09 11.53 -14.33
CA SER A 21 -32.86 11.18 -15.74
C SER A 21 -32.17 12.30 -16.53
N ASP A 22 -32.42 13.56 -16.18
CA ASP A 22 -31.92 14.78 -16.81
C ASP A 22 -30.48 15.19 -16.43
N ARG A 23 -29.83 14.40 -15.56
CA ARG A 23 -28.57 14.84 -14.92
C ARG A 23 -27.36 14.88 -15.85
N PHE A 24 -27.29 13.99 -16.84
CA PHE A 24 -26.08 13.80 -17.63
C PHE A 24 -26.00 14.76 -18.80
N ARG A 25 -24.81 15.34 -19.02
CA ARG A 25 -24.55 16.20 -20.19
C ARG A 25 -24.53 15.41 -21.51
N HIS A 26 -24.03 14.18 -21.46
CA HIS A 26 -23.88 13.25 -22.58
C HIS A 26 -24.57 11.92 -22.25
N PRO A 27 -25.91 11.86 -22.17
CA PRO A 27 -26.65 10.67 -21.75
C PRO A 27 -26.35 9.44 -22.61
N GLU A 28 -26.09 9.62 -23.91
CA GLU A 28 -25.70 8.58 -24.87
C GLU A 28 -24.38 7.87 -24.52
N SER A 29 -23.53 8.52 -23.72
CA SER A 29 -22.23 7.99 -23.29
C SER A 29 -22.28 7.27 -21.93
N GLN A 30 -23.47 7.19 -21.32
CA GLN A 30 -23.69 6.63 -20.00
C GLN A 30 -24.59 5.39 -20.06
N GLU A 31 -24.38 4.46 -19.14
CA GLU A 31 -25.33 3.36 -18.96
C GLU A 31 -26.68 3.91 -18.44
N PRO A 32 -27.82 3.40 -18.95
CA PRO A 32 -29.13 3.72 -18.40
C PRO A 32 -29.18 3.44 -16.89
N ASP A 33 -29.79 4.33 -16.12
CA ASP A 33 -29.85 4.22 -14.67
C ASP A 33 -31.19 4.73 -14.15
N ASP A 34 -32.16 3.81 -14.17
CA ASP A 34 -33.57 4.03 -13.80
C ASP A 34 -33.83 3.75 -12.30
N ARG A 35 -32.78 3.44 -11.54
CA ARG A 35 -32.90 3.14 -10.12
C ARG A 35 -33.32 4.41 -9.38
N THR A 36 -34.32 4.31 -8.50
CA THR A 36 -34.66 5.40 -7.58
C THR A 36 -33.61 5.54 -6.48
N LEU A 37 -33.58 6.68 -5.77
CA LEU A 37 -32.58 6.93 -4.73
C LEU A 37 -32.69 5.91 -3.58
N LEU A 38 -33.90 5.59 -3.12
CA LEU A 38 -34.14 4.62 -2.05
C LEU A 38 -34.09 3.15 -2.48
N SER A 39 -34.03 2.85 -3.78
CA SER A 39 -33.94 1.47 -4.29
C SER A 39 -32.80 0.67 -3.65
N LYS A 40 -33.06 -0.60 -3.30
CA LYS A 40 -32.04 -1.53 -2.77
C LYS A 40 -30.90 -1.78 -3.76
N GLU A 41 -31.16 -1.62 -5.06
CA GLU A 41 -30.17 -1.79 -6.13
C GLU A 41 -29.24 -0.58 -6.30
N ARG A 42 -29.57 0.54 -5.65
CA ARG A 42 -28.71 1.73 -5.60
C ARG A 42 -27.98 1.77 -4.27
N SER A 43 -26.67 1.52 -4.31
CA SER A 43 -25.81 1.58 -3.13
C SER A 43 -25.68 3.00 -2.58
N LEU A 44 -25.36 3.13 -1.29
CA LEU A 44 -25.11 4.43 -0.66
C LEU A 44 -23.99 5.21 -1.36
N GLY A 45 -22.89 4.54 -1.74
CA GLY A 45 -21.82 5.17 -2.50
C GLY A 45 -22.27 5.70 -3.87
N SER A 46 -23.23 5.03 -4.52
CA SER A 46 -23.84 5.54 -5.76
C SER A 46 -24.73 6.76 -5.51
N VAL A 47 -25.44 6.82 -4.37
CA VAL A 47 -26.22 8.01 -3.97
C VAL A 47 -25.30 9.19 -3.68
N ILE A 48 -24.18 8.95 -2.97
CA ILE A 48 -23.17 9.99 -2.73
C ILE A 48 -22.62 10.51 -4.07
N LYS A 49 -22.28 9.63 -5.02
CA LYS A 49 -21.85 10.02 -6.37
C LYS A 49 -22.92 10.83 -7.11
N LEU A 50 -24.19 10.40 -7.03
CA LEU A 50 -25.33 11.05 -7.67
C LEU A 50 -25.50 12.50 -7.18
N LEU A 51 -25.28 12.71 -5.88
CA LEU A 51 -25.45 13.99 -5.21
C LEU A 51 -24.15 14.78 -5.01
N THR A 52 -23.07 14.38 -5.67
CA THR A 52 -21.81 15.13 -5.66
C THR A 52 -21.59 15.80 -7.02
N PRO A 53 -21.41 17.14 -7.08
CA PRO A 53 -21.26 17.87 -8.34
C PRO A 53 -20.18 17.33 -9.28
N SER A 54 -20.47 17.37 -10.58
CA SER A 54 -19.57 16.97 -11.66
C SER A 54 -19.67 17.91 -12.85
N VAL A 55 -18.64 18.72 -13.06
CA VAL A 55 -18.57 19.63 -14.23
C VAL A 55 -18.56 18.85 -15.55
N ASN A 56 -17.88 17.70 -15.58
CA ASN A 56 -17.68 16.94 -16.82
C ASN A 56 -18.83 15.98 -17.13
N ASP A 57 -19.49 15.44 -16.11
CA ASP A 57 -20.53 14.41 -16.31
C ASP A 57 -21.93 14.99 -16.29
N TYR A 58 -22.17 16.02 -15.46
CA TYR A 58 -23.50 16.55 -15.25
C TYR A 58 -23.77 17.85 -16.01
N THR A 59 -25.04 18.09 -16.31
CA THR A 59 -25.52 19.35 -16.88
C THR A 59 -25.27 20.53 -15.94
N ASP A 60 -25.17 21.74 -16.49
CA ASP A 60 -24.94 22.95 -15.67
C ASP A 60 -26.11 23.22 -14.73
N SER A 61 -27.35 23.00 -15.19
CA SER A 61 -28.56 23.12 -14.37
C SER A 61 -28.57 22.14 -13.20
N TYR A 62 -28.22 20.86 -13.42
CA TYR A 62 -28.16 19.86 -12.36
C TYR A 62 -27.06 20.19 -11.34
N ASN A 63 -25.89 20.61 -11.80
CA ASN A 63 -24.80 21.06 -10.91
C ASN A 63 -25.19 22.30 -10.09
N GLN A 64 -25.94 23.24 -10.67
CA GLN A 64 -26.44 24.41 -9.95
C GLN A 64 -27.44 23.98 -8.87
N TRP A 65 -28.37 23.08 -9.18
CA TRP A 65 -29.29 22.51 -8.20
C TRP A 65 -28.55 21.80 -7.06
N LEU A 66 -27.56 20.95 -7.36
CA LEU A 66 -26.76 20.29 -6.32
C LEU A 66 -26.08 21.27 -5.37
N LYS A 67 -25.61 22.42 -5.87
CA LYS A 67 -25.01 23.48 -5.04
C LYS A 67 -26.00 24.19 -4.12
N THR A 68 -27.30 24.13 -4.42
CA THR A 68 -28.33 24.70 -3.53
C THR A 68 -28.65 23.81 -2.33
N ILE A 69 -28.24 22.54 -2.35
CA ILE A 69 -28.53 21.59 -1.27
C ILE A 69 -27.52 21.82 -0.13
N PRO A 70 -27.98 22.16 1.09
CA PRO A 70 -27.07 22.33 2.23
C PRO A 70 -26.37 21.02 2.61
N HIS A 71 -25.12 21.10 3.08
CA HIS A 71 -24.34 19.93 3.47
C HIS A 71 -25.01 19.08 4.57
N HIS A 72 -25.70 19.72 5.52
CA HIS A 72 -26.41 18.98 6.57
C HIS A 72 -27.58 18.18 6.00
N ILE A 73 -28.31 18.70 5.00
CA ILE A 73 -29.37 17.96 4.29
C ILE A 73 -28.81 16.74 3.56
N LEU A 74 -27.68 16.89 2.85
CA LEU A 74 -27.01 15.74 2.22
C LEU A 74 -26.62 14.66 3.24
N ALA A 75 -26.11 15.06 4.41
CA ALA A 75 -25.80 14.13 5.48
C ALA A 75 -27.06 13.38 5.98
N LEU A 76 -28.22 14.05 6.05
CA LEU A 76 -29.50 13.41 6.38
C LEU A 76 -29.95 12.44 5.28
N VAL A 77 -29.88 12.83 4.00
CA VAL A 77 -30.18 11.95 2.85
C VAL A 77 -29.36 10.66 2.93
N PHE A 78 -28.04 10.78 3.10
CA PHE A 78 -27.14 9.62 3.21
C PHE A 78 -27.48 8.76 4.42
N MET A 79 -27.82 9.40 5.53
CA MET A 79 -28.17 8.69 6.75
C MET A 79 -29.46 7.90 6.63
N ILE A 80 -30.50 8.53 6.11
CA ILE A 80 -31.80 7.89 5.91
C ILE A 80 -31.66 6.79 4.87
N LYS A 81 -30.94 7.02 3.75
CA LYS A 81 -30.65 5.99 2.75
C LYS A 81 -29.99 4.76 3.36
N ARG A 82 -29.07 4.94 4.30
CA ARG A 82 -28.39 3.82 4.97
C ARG A 82 -29.37 2.96 5.77
N PHE A 83 -30.21 3.58 6.58
CA PHE A 83 -31.11 2.84 7.48
C PHE A 83 -32.40 2.38 6.78
N TYR A 84 -32.73 2.95 5.62
CA TYR A 84 -33.93 2.65 4.87
C TYR A 84 -34.16 1.15 4.68
N ARG A 85 -35.37 0.71 5.01
CA ARG A 85 -35.86 -0.64 4.73
C ARG A 85 -37.00 -0.53 3.73
N SER A 86 -37.02 -1.39 2.72
CA SER A 86 -38.09 -1.39 1.69
C SER A 86 -39.50 -1.53 2.29
N ALA A 87 -39.63 -2.18 3.44
CA ALA A 87 -40.90 -2.33 4.15
C ALA A 87 -41.50 -1.00 4.64
N TRP A 88 -40.68 0.06 4.76
CA TRP A 88 -41.14 1.38 5.20
C TRP A 88 -41.88 2.15 4.10
N GLY A 89 -41.66 1.81 2.83
CA GLY A 89 -42.24 2.54 1.70
C GLY A 89 -41.96 4.05 1.82
N ASP A 90 -43.02 4.86 1.76
CA ASP A 90 -42.98 6.32 1.86
C ASP A 90 -43.02 6.85 3.32
N ASN A 91 -43.20 5.95 4.29
CA ASN A 91 -43.32 6.24 5.72
C ASN A 91 -41.97 6.18 6.46
N TRP A 92 -40.85 6.21 5.73
CA TRP A 92 -39.50 6.15 6.32
C TRP A 92 -39.22 7.24 7.37
N HIS A 93 -39.91 8.38 7.27
CA HIS A 93 -39.72 9.55 8.14
C HIS A 93 -40.15 9.29 9.59
N GLU A 94 -41.09 8.37 9.82
CA GLU A 94 -41.60 8.01 11.15
C GLU A 94 -40.54 7.33 12.05
N TYR A 95 -39.48 6.79 11.45
CA TYR A 95 -38.40 6.09 12.15
C TYR A 95 -37.26 7.02 12.60
N PHE A 96 -37.34 8.30 12.25
CA PHE A 96 -36.35 9.31 12.61
C PHE A 96 -36.96 10.38 13.51
N SER A 97 -36.16 10.92 14.41
CA SER A 97 -36.59 11.99 15.31
C SER A 97 -35.41 12.84 15.78
N VAL A 98 -35.72 13.90 16.51
CA VAL A 98 -34.78 14.63 17.36
C VAL A 98 -35.34 14.67 18.78
N ASP A 99 -34.49 14.76 19.80
CA ASP A 99 -34.96 14.96 21.17
C ASP A 99 -35.56 16.36 21.35
N THR A 100 -36.29 16.54 22.45
CA THR A 100 -36.54 17.88 23.00
C THR A 100 -35.54 18.11 24.14
N VAL A 101 -34.60 19.04 23.94
CA VAL A 101 -33.58 19.43 24.93
C VAL A 101 -33.98 20.79 25.50
N ASN A 102 -34.24 20.84 26.81
CA ASN A 102 -34.68 22.08 27.50
C ASN A 102 -35.88 22.77 26.83
N GLY A 103 -36.85 21.99 26.33
CA GLY A 103 -38.05 22.51 25.66
C GLY A 103 -37.86 22.92 24.19
N ASN A 104 -36.66 22.79 23.63
CA ASN A 104 -36.37 23.07 22.23
C ASN A 104 -36.02 21.79 21.45
N PRO A 105 -36.33 21.69 20.15
CA PRO A 105 -35.85 20.58 19.32
C PRO A 105 -34.33 20.49 19.34
N GLY A 106 -33.80 19.29 19.54
CA GLY A 106 -32.37 19.00 19.47
C GLY A 106 -31.86 18.98 18.03
N HIS A 107 -30.53 19.02 17.89
CA HIS A 107 -29.85 19.09 16.58
C HIS A 107 -29.22 17.76 16.14
N GLU A 108 -29.54 16.67 16.84
CA GLU A 108 -28.98 15.34 16.60
C GLU A 108 -30.07 14.37 16.12
N LEU A 109 -29.92 13.88 14.88
CA LEU A 109 -30.82 12.88 14.32
C LEU A 109 -30.74 11.57 15.12
N ARG A 110 -31.90 11.04 15.48
CA ARG A 110 -32.06 9.73 16.11
C ARG A 110 -32.76 8.75 15.16
N TYR A 111 -32.40 7.48 15.29
CA TYR A 111 -33.09 6.37 14.62
C TYR A 111 -33.74 5.49 15.69
N ASN A 112 -35.06 5.36 15.67
CA ASN A 112 -35.84 4.68 16.71
C ASN A 112 -35.45 5.11 18.14
N GLY A 113 -35.31 6.41 18.35
CA GLY A 113 -34.93 7.00 19.64
C GLY A 113 -33.45 6.82 20.01
N ARG A 114 -32.62 6.16 19.21
CA ARG A 114 -31.18 5.98 19.48
C ARG A 114 -30.34 7.04 18.80
N LYS A 115 -29.36 7.59 19.54
CA LYS A 115 -28.35 8.50 19.00
C LYS A 115 -27.49 7.78 17.97
N LEU A 116 -27.27 8.43 16.83
CA LEU A 116 -26.37 7.94 15.78
C LEU A 116 -24.94 8.42 16.07
N MET A 117 -24.01 7.48 16.27
CA MET A 117 -22.59 7.79 16.44
C MET A 117 -21.91 8.01 15.09
N SER A 118 -21.16 9.09 14.90
CA SER A 118 -20.39 9.31 13.67
C SER A 118 -18.91 9.03 13.90
N SER A 119 -18.28 8.35 12.95
CA SER A 119 -16.83 8.11 12.93
C SER A 119 -16.16 9.09 11.97
N TYR A 120 -14.95 9.51 12.31
CA TYR A 120 -14.16 10.45 11.52
C TYR A 120 -12.76 9.88 11.33
N LEU A 121 -12.16 10.19 10.19
CA LEU A 121 -10.74 9.91 9.93
C LEU A 121 -10.02 11.24 9.71
N ARG A 122 -8.84 11.38 10.31
CA ARG A 122 -7.92 12.47 9.97
C ARG A 122 -7.32 12.22 8.59
N VAL A 123 -7.33 13.23 7.73
CA VAL A 123 -6.63 13.21 6.46
C VAL A 123 -5.82 14.50 6.32
N GLY A 124 -4.66 14.48 6.96
CA GLY A 124 -3.71 15.57 7.06
C GLY A 124 -4.13 16.71 7.98
N PHE A 125 -3.39 17.81 7.86
CA PHE A 125 -3.48 18.95 8.77
C PHE A 125 -3.83 20.24 8.03
N GLY A 126 -4.45 21.18 8.75
CA GLY A 126 -4.60 22.58 8.34
C GLY A 126 -3.26 23.32 8.40
N ASN A 127 -3.21 24.52 7.82
CA ASN A 127 -1.99 25.35 7.83
C ASN A 127 -1.57 25.76 9.25
N ASP A 128 -2.51 25.80 10.18
CA ASP A 128 -2.33 26.09 11.61
C ASP A 128 -2.01 24.82 12.45
N GLY A 129 -1.86 23.66 11.80
CA GLY A 129 -1.64 22.38 12.48
C GLY A 129 -2.92 21.72 13.01
N SER A 130 -4.10 22.29 12.78
CA SER A 130 -5.37 21.68 13.15
C SER A 130 -5.62 20.38 12.37
N TRP A 131 -6.33 19.42 12.99
CA TRP A 131 -6.67 18.16 12.30
C TRP A 131 -7.75 18.39 11.24
N ARG A 132 -7.53 17.86 10.03
CA ARG A 132 -8.58 17.80 9.00
C ARG A 132 -9.35 16.49 9.14
N LEU A 133 -10.49 16.56 9.83
CA LEU A 133 -11.34 15.41 10.09
C LEU A 133 -12.44 15.27 9.03
N PHE A 134 -12.58 14.06 8.49
CA PHE A 134 -13.59 13.73 7.49
C PHE A 134 -14.50 12.63 7.99
N LYS A 135 -15.82 12.87 7.90
CA LYS A 135 -16.82 11.90 8.32
C LYS A 135 -16.80 10.67 7.42
N LEU A 136 -16.57 9.52 8.04
CA LEU A 136 -16.73 8.22 7.41
C LEU A 136 -18.22 7.92 7.25
N ARG A 137 -18.56 7.12 6.24
CA ARG A 137 -19.91 6.61 6.09
C ARG A 137 -20.34 5.88 7.35
N GLN A 138 -21.61 5.97 7.71
CA GLN A 138 -22.14 5.25 8.88
C GLN A 138 -21.97 3.73 8.78
N ASP A 139 -21.90 3.20 7.56
CA ASP A 139 -21.70 1.78 7.30
C ASP A 139 -20.28 1.42 6.92
N PHE A 140 -19.35 2.36 7.11
CA PHE A 140 -17.95 2.05 7.02
C PHE A 140 -17.57 1.14 8.20
N ILE A 141 -17.02 0.00 7.85
CA ILE A 141 -16.29 -0.89 8.73
C ILE A 141 -14.93 -1.04 8.07
N ALA A 142 -13.85 -0.88 8.85
CA ALA A 142 -12.50 -1.07 8.36
C ALA A 142 -12.33 -2.48 7.77
N SER A 143 -11.47 -2.61 6.78
CA SER A 143 -11.19 -3.92 6.19
C SER A 143 -10.43 -4.78 7.19
N ASP A 144 -10.84 -6.05 7.30
CA ASP A 144 -10.03 -7.06 7.98
C ASP A 144 -8.77 -7.30 7.15
N LYS A 145 -7.62 -7.14 7.78
CA LYS A 145 -6.31 -7.26 7.14
C LYS A 145 -5.52 -8.38 7.81
N ILE A 146 -5.10 -9.33 7.00
CA ILE A 146 -4.11 -10.34 7.40
C ILE A 146 -2.77 -9.88 6.85
N GLN A 147 -1.78 -9.69 7.72
CA GLN A 147 -0.45 -9.30 7.30
C GLN A 147 0.19 -10.47 6.53
N MET A 148 0.71 -10.19 5.33
CA MET A 148 1.38 -11.19 4.48
C MET A 148 2.89 -10.95 4.39
N GLU A 149 3.32 -9.71 4.62
CA GLU A 149 4.69 -9.20 4.46
C GLU A 149 4.93 -8.12 5.54
N ASP A 150 6.19 -7.87 5.90
CA ASP A 150 6.60 -6.72 6.73
C ASP A 150 7.96 -6.17 6.25
N ASP A 151 9.09 -6.73 6.72
CA ASP A 151 10.44 -6.28 6.38
C ASP A 151 11.16 -7.29 5.46
N ILE A 152 11.31 -8.55 5.90
CA ILE A 152 12.01 -9.58 5.10
C ILE A 152 11.00 -10.52 4.41
N THR A 153 10.93 -10.42 3.08
CA THR A 153 9.98 -11.20 2.27
C THR A 153 10.68 -12.07 1.24
N ALA A 154 10.29 -13.35 1.18
CA ALA A 154 10.58 -14.24 0.07
C ALA A 154 9.43 -14.18 -0.95
N SER A 155 9.76 -14.18 -2.25
CA SER A 155 8.72 -14.19 -3.28
C SER A 155 9.15 -14.95 -4.52
N PHE A 156 8.16 -15.44 -5.27
CA PHE A 156 8.39 -16.12 -6.53
C PHE A 156 7.25 -15.82 -7.52
N VAL A 157 7.54 -15.97 -8.81
CA VAL A 157 6.57 -15.75 -9.90
C VAL A 157 6.38 -17.04 -10.68
N ILE A 158 5.12 -17.40 -10.91
CA ILE A 158 4.71 -18.54 -11.74
C ILE A 158 3.64 -18.13 -12.75
N PRO A 159 3.54 -18.81 -13.89
CA PRO A 159 2.36 -18.72 -14.76
C PRO A 159 1.08 -19.01 -13.98
N ALA A 160 0.03 -18.21 -14.22
CA ALA A 160 -1.25 -18.41 -13.55
C ALA A 160 -1.87 -19.78 -13.88
N SER A 161 -1.54 -20.34 -15.06
CA SER A 161 -1.96 -21.68 -15.50
C SER A 161 -1.41 -22.84 -14.66
N TYR A 162 -0.44 -22.60 -13.76
CA TYR A 162 0.14 -23.65 -12.92
C TYR A 162 -0.73 -24.02 -11.74
N VAL A 163 -1.72 -23.18 -11.42
CA VAL A 163 -2.61 -23.34 -10.28
C VAL A 163 -4.05 -23.12 -10.72
N SER A 164 -4.98 -23.71 -9.97
CA SER A 164 -6.42 -23.50 -10.13
C SER A 164 -6.98 -22.76 -8.90
N GLY A 165 -8.20 -22.24 -9.00
CA GLY A 165 -8.87 -21.59 -7.86
C GLY A 165 -8.38 -20.18 -7.53
N LEU A 166 -7.76 -19.51 -8.50
CA LEU A 166 -7.50 -18.07 -8.44
C LEU A 166 -8.80 -17.27 -8.53
N ASN A 167 -8.75 -16.01 -8.10
CA ASN A 167 -9.90 -15.12 -8.23
C ASN A 167 -10.10 -14.77 -9.73
N PRO A 168 -11.25 -15.11 -10.34
CA PRO A 168 -11.49 -14.87 -11.77
C PRO A 168 -11.59 -13.38 -12.14
N ASP A 169 -11.77 -12.48 -11.15
CA ASP A 169 -11.83 -11.04 -11.39
C ASP A 169 -10.47 -10.43 -11.78
N PHE A 170 -9.38 -11.18 -11.63
CA PHE A 170 -8.01 -10.80 -11.99
C PHE A 170 -7.49 -11.65 -13.15
N ASP A 171 -6.90 -11.00 -14.15
CA ASP A 171 -6.45 -11.60 -15.42
C ASP A 171 -4.93 -11.55 -15.61
N HIS A 172 -4.17 -11.56 -14.51
CA HIS A 172 -2.71 -11.56 -14.54
C HIS A 172 -2.16 -12.82 -15.23
N PRO A 173 -1.29 -12.70 -16.26
CA PRO A 173 -0.72 -13.87 -16.96
C PRO A 173 0.17 -14.74 -16.06
N CYS A 174 0.86 -14.08 -15.14
CA CYS A 174 1.68 -14.70 -14.10
C CYS A 174 1.28 -14.09 -12.75
N ILE A 175 1.45 -14.85 -11.68
CA ILE A 175 1.15 -14.40 -10.31
C ILE A 175 2.43 -14.37 -9.49
N LYS A 176 2.52 -13.38 -8.61
CA LYS A 176 3.53 -13.31 -7.55
C LYS A 176 2.93 -13.82 -6.25
N LEU A 177 3.60 -14.79 -5.65
CA LEU A 177 3.32 -15.29 -4.31
C LEU A 177 4.44 -14.85 -3.38
N VAL A 178 4.07 -14.56 -2.13
CA VAL A 178 4.93 -13.98 -1.11
C VAL A 178 4.81 -14.78 0.18
N GLU A 179 5.88 -14.80 0.96
CA GLU A 179 5.90 -15.32 2.32
C GLU A 179 6.81 -14.43 3.16
N ASN A 180 6.34 -14.03 4.34
CA ASN A 180 7.17 -13.37 5.33
C ASN A 180 8.17 -14.37 5.92
N CYS A 181 9.47 -14.07 5.82
CA CYS A 181 10.55 -14.91 6.32
C CYS A 181 10.62 -14.95 7.86
N GLU A 182 9.97 -14.00 8.52
CA GLU A 182 10.09 -13.74 9.95
C GLU A 182 8.85 -14.26 10.70
N ASN A 183 9.08 -14.85 11.88
CA ASN A 183 8.02 -15.21 12.83
C ASN A 183 7.80 -14.13 13.90
N LYS A 184 8.75 -13.22 14.05
CA LYS A 184 8.68 -12.06 14.95
C LYS A 184 9.26 -10.83 14.26
N LEU A 185 8.64 -9.68 14.47
CA LEU A 185 8.94 -8.43 13.78
C LEU A 185 9.65 -7.46 14.73
N PHE A 186 10.81 -6.91 14.31
CA PHE A 186 11.63 -6.07 15.17
C PHE A 186 11.18 -4.60 15.19
N GLN A 187 10.02 -4.37 15.79
CA GLN A 187 9.31 -3.10 15.77
C GLN A 187 10.08 -1.97 16.47
N ARG A 188 9.91 -0.75 15.95
CA ARG A 188 10.34 0.51 16.59
C ARG A 188 9.11 1.35 16.93
N PRO A 189 8.56 1.24 18.15
CA PRO A 189 7.33 1.91 18.51
C PRO A 189 7.57 3.38 18.93
N ASP A 190 7.74 4.25 17.93
CA ASP A 190 8.06 5.67 18.14
C ASP A 190 7.00 6.41 18.99
N GLU A 191 5.72 6.02 18.88
CA GLU A 191 4.60 6.66 19.58
C GLU A 191 4.33 6.10 20.98
N ALA A 192 4.90 4.95 21.34
CA ALA A 192 4.63 4.29 22.62
C ALA A 192 5.18 5.05 23.84
N ILE A 193 6.06 6.04 23.62
CA ILE A 193 6.47 6.96 24.67
C ILE A 193 5.29 7.79 25.22
N ASN A 194 4.27 8.01 24.39
CA ASN A 194 3.04 8.68 24.76
C ASN A 194 2.07 7.65 25.36
N ARG A 195 1.83 7.72 26.67
CA ARG A 195 1.03 6.77 27.44
C ARG A 195 -0.36 6.59 26.81
N GLY A 196 -0.75 5.33 26.58
CA GLY A 196 -2.06 4.98 26.01
C GLY A 196 -2.27 5.33 24.53
N ALA A 197 -1.27 5.92 23.85
CA ALA A 197 -1.38 6.24 22.43
C ALA A 197 -1.21 4.99 21.55
N ASP A 198 -0.24 4.14 21.88
CA ASP A 198 0.03 2.89 21.16
C ASP A 198 -0.42 1.68 21.98
N LEU A 199 -1.70 1.36 21.85
CA LEU A 199 -2.34 0.26 22.55
C LEU A 199 -1.76 -1.12 22.17
N GLN A 200 -1.25 -1.26 20.94
CA GLN A 200 -0.66 -2.52 20.49
C GLN A 200 0.69 -2.75 21.19
N THR A 201 1.59 -1.76 21.14
CA THR A 201 2.89 -1.87 21.82
C THR A 201 2.73 -2.09 23.32
N GLU A 202 1.82 -1.36 23.97
CA GLU A 202 1.59 -1.55 25.41
C GLU A 202 1.04 -2.94 25.74
N SER A 203 0.17 -3.49 24.91
CA SER A 203 -0.28 -4.87 25.05
C SER A 203 0.86 -5.87 24.86
N ASP A 204 1.67 -5.69 23.80
CA ASP A 204 2.76 -6.61 23.45
C ASP A 204 3.87 -6.63 24.51
N LEU A 205 4.28 -5.45 25.02
CA LEU A 205 5.27 -5.33 26.10
C LEU A 205 4.76 -5.92 27.42
N SER A 206 3.44 -5.90 27.65
CA SER A 206 2.82 -6.43 28.87
C SER A 206 2.54 -7.94 28.82
N SER A 207 2.74 -8.59 27.67
CA SER A 207 2.42 -10.01 27.47
C SER A 207 3.42 -10.98 28.11
N GLY A 208 4.65 -10.53 28.38
CA GLY A 208 5.74 -11.37 28.90
C GLY A 208 6.46 -12.24 27.86
N ASN A 209 6.08 -12.19 26.57
CA ASN A 209 6.60 -13.08 25.52
C ASN A 209 7.49 -12.38 24.46
N SER A 210 8.04 -11.22 24.81
CA SER A 210 8.79 -10.36 23.89
C SER A 210 10.27 -10.30 24.25
N PHE A 211 11.15 -10.41 23.26
CA PHE A 211 12.53 -9.92 23.39
C PHE A 211 12.49 -8.39 23.31
N ILE A 212 13.11 -7.69 24.25
CA ILE A 212 12.99 -6.23 24.41
C ILE A 212 14.39 -5.63 24.42
N SER A 213 14.57 -4.48 23.76
CA SER A 213 15.84 -3.77 23.69
C SER A 213 15.63 -2.26 23.75
N ASN A 214 16.62 -1.56 24.33
CA ASN A 214 16.64 -0.10 24.48
C ASN A 214 15.48 0.51 25.30
N PHE A 215 14.92 -0.24 26.25
CA PHE A 215 14.08 0.29 27.32
C PHE A 215 14.86 0.39 28.63
N GLU A 216 14.43 1.27 29.53
CA GLU A 216 15.03 1.41 30.86
C GLU A 216 14.64 0.20 31.73
N PRO A 217 15.59 -0.44 32.45
CA PRO A 217 15.29 -1.53 33.35
C PRO A 217 14.73 -0.99 34.68
N LEU A 218 13.41 -0.95 34.81
CA LEU A 218 12.72 -0.41 35.98
C LEU A 218 12.55 -1.47 37.08
N GLN A 219 12.49 -1.04 38.33
CA GLN A 219 12.36 -1.89 39.52
C GLN A 219 11.08 -1.58 40.33
N ARG A 220 10.85 -2.36 41.40
CA ARG A 220 9.67 -2.23 42.27
C ARG A 220 9.40 -0.79 42.73
N LYS A 221 10.46 -0.05 43.07
CA LYS A 221 10.33 1.34 43.52
C LYS A 221 9.78 2.24 42.40
N ASP A 222 10.33 2.13 41.20
CA ASP A 222 9.87 2.91 40.05
C ASP A 222 8.40 2.61 39.74
N ALA A 223 7.96 1.35 39.87
CA ALA A 223 6.56 0.99 39.71
C ALA A 223 5.64 1.71 40.72
N LYS A 224 6.07 1.82 41.99
CA LYS A 224 5.31 2.56 43.02
C LYS A 224 5.29 4.06 42.72
N ASP A 225 6.44 4.63 42.34
CA ASP A 225 6.56 6.04 41.99
C ASP A 225 5.67 6.38 40.78
N ILE A 226 5.55 5.48 39.79
CA ILE A 226 4.64 5.62 38.65
C ILE A 226 3.17 5.56 39.09
N ILE A 227 2.80 4.66 39.99
CA ILE A 227 1.41 4.52 40.48
C ILE A 227 0.99 5.73 41.33
N ASP A 228 1.91 6.26 42.13
CA ASP A 228 1.66 7.43 42.97
C ASP A 228 1.38 8.70 42.11
N ASP A 229 1.88 8.74 40.87
CA ASP A 229 1.48 9.71 39.84
C ASP A 229 0.18 9.27 39.14
N VAL A 230 -0.91 9.28 39.90
CA VAL A 230 -2.24 8.76 39.50
C VAL A 230 -2.71 9.31 38.15
N MET A 231 -2.48 10.60 37.87
CA MET A 231 -2.96 11.23 36.64
C MET A 231 -2.29 10.61 35.40
N HIS A 232 -0.97 10.46 35.42
CA HIS A 232 -0.24 9.87 34.30
C HIS A 232 -0.37 8.36 34.26
N PHE A 233 -0.57 7.71 35.41
CA PHE A 233 -0.82 6.27 35.47
C PHE A 233 -2.13 5.88 34.74
N GLU A 234 -3.18 6.68 34.92
CA GLU A 234 -4.48 6.47 34.26
C GLU A 234 -4.41 6.67 32.72
N GLU A 235 -3.37 7.30 32.19
CA GLU A 235 -3.17 7.44 30.74
C GLU A 235 -2.70 6.13 30.09
N PHE A 236 -2.05 5.22 30.83
CA PHE A 236 -1.64 3.93 30.28
C PHE A 236 -2.85 3.05 29.93
N SER A 237 -2.67 2.17 28.95
CA SER A 237 -3.65 1.12 28.67
C SER A 237 -3.73 0.11 29.82
N ALA A 238 -4.89 -0.54 29.92
CA ALA A 238 -5.13 -1.52 30.98
C ALA A 238 -4.08 -2.66 31.04
N PRO A 239 -3.54 -3.20 29.93
CA PRO A 239 -2.40 -4.13 29.98
C PRO A 239 -1.17 -3.57 30.69
N MET A 240 -0.75 -2.36 30.35
CA MET A 240 0.44 -1.73 30.93
C MET A 240 0.22 -1.35 32.40
N GLN A 241 -0.96 -0.85 32.75
CA GLN A 241 -1.34 -0.61 34.15
C GLN A 241 -1.24 -1.89 34.99
N ARG A 242 -1.72 -3.03 34.47
CA ARG A 242 -1.60 -4.32 35.18
C ARG A 242 -0.14 -4.75 35.34
N LEU A 243 0.70 -4.58 34.30
CA LEU A 243 2.13 -4.88 34.41
C LEU A 243 2.78 -4.06 35.53
N ILE A 244 2.54 -2.75 35.56
CA ILE A 244 3.09 -1.83 36.56
C ILE A 244 2.57 -2.17 37.97
N HIS A 245 1.28 -2.43 38.13
CA HIS A 245 0.71 -2.86 39.41
C HIS A 245 1.35 -4.16 39.94
N ASN A 246 1.55 -5.14 39.06
CA ASN A 246 2.24 -6.37 39.44
C ASN A 246 3.70 -6.10 39.83
N ALA A 247 4.39 -5.21 39.09
CA ALA A 247 5.76 -4.80 39.39
C ALA A 247 5.89 -4.07 40.73
N ALA A 248 4.88 -3.35 41.19
CA ALA A 248 4.90 -2.70 42.52
C ALA A 248 4.95 -3.70 43.70
N SER A 249 4.60 -4.97 43.44
CA SER A 249 4.63 -6.07 44.41
C SER A 249 5.66 -7.16 44.09
N MET A 250 6.40 -7.06 42.98
CA MET A 250 7.39 -8.06 42.55
C MET A 250 8.63 -8.06 43.45
N ASP A 251 9.46 -9.10 43.47
CA ASP A 251 10.73 -9.11 44.21
C ASP A 251 11.71 -7.99 43.77
N GLU A 252 12.55 -7.45 44.67
CA GLU A 252 13.45 -6.33 44.34
C GLU A 252 14.56 -6.69 43.36
N SER A 253 14.86 -7.98 43.20
CA SER A 253 15.83 -8.47 42.21
C SER A 253 15.29 -8.51 40.78
N LEU A 254 13.98 -8.31 40.60
CA LEU A 254 13.31 -8.39 39.30
C LEU A 254 13.21 -7.00 38.64
N TYR A 255 13.08 -7.03 37.32
CA TYR A 255 12.94 -5.85 36.48
C TYR A 255 11.68 -5.93 35.62
N PHE A 256 11.15 -4.77 35.26
CA PHE A 256 10.12 -4.62 34.25
C PHE A 256 10.48 -3.47 33.31
N VAL A 257 9.71 -3.31 32.23
CA VAL A 257 9.83 -2.17 31.32
C VAL A 257 8.47 -1.48 31.19
N SER A 258 8.49 -0.21 30.79
CA SER A 258 7.29 0.57 30.50
C SER A 258 7.43 1.20 29.11
N SER A 259 6.32 1.28 28.38
CA SER A 259 6.26 1.93 27.05
C SER A 259 6.79 3.37 27.09
N ALA A 260 6.55 4.08 28.20
CA ALA A 260 6.95 5.47 28.39
C ALA A 260 8.41 5.68 28.83
N HIS A 261 9.19 4.61 29.05
CA HIS A 261 10.53 4.69 29.62
C HIS A 261 11.59 4.03 28.71
N PRO A 262 11.98 4.70 27.61
CA PRO A 262 13.15 4.31 26.82
C PRO A 262 14.43 4.33 27.66
N ARG A 263 15.41 3.53 27.24
CA ARG A 263 16.76 3.57 27.80
C ARG A 263 17.34 4.97 27.72
N ILE A 264 18.00 5.43 28.78
CA ILE A 264 18.75 6.69 28.76
C ILE A 264 20.12 6.50 28.09
N VAL A 265 20.38 7.27 27.04
CA VAL A 265 21.66 7.33 26.31
C VAL A 265 22.14 8.77 26.31
N ASN A 266 23.33 9.02 26.86
CA ASN A 266 23.90 10.38 27.00
C ASN A 266 22.93 11.37 27.69
N GLY A 267 22.21 10.92 28.71
CA GLY A 267 21.28 11.73 29.49
C GLY A 267 19.94 12.02 28.82
N LYS A 268 19.62 11.39 27.68
CA LYS A 268 18.33 11.54 27.00
C LYS A 268 17.68 10.18 26.69
N PRO A 269 16.35 10.07 26.66
CA PRO A 269 15.67 8.87 26.19
C PRO A 269 16.10 8.51 24.76
N SER A 270 16.38 7.23 24.52
CA SER A 270 16.67 6.70 23.20
C SER A 270 15.46 6.87 22.26
N LEU A 271 15.72 7.29 21.02
CA LEU A 271 14.71 7.32 19.94
C LEU A 271 14.61 6.00 19.18
N ASN A 272 15.29 4.94 19.65
CA ASN A 272 15.34 3.63 18.99
C ASN A 272 15.02 2.51 19.98
N VAL A 273 13.87 2.63 20.64
CA VAL A 273 13.26 1.53 21.41
C VAL A 273 12.90 0.37 20.48
N ARG A 274 13.07 -0.87 20.95
CA ARG A 274 12.82 -2.05 20.10
C ARG A 274 12.21 -3.21 20.88
N TYR A 275 11.37 -3.97 20.22
CA TYR A 275 10.92 -5.28 20.70
C TYR A 275 10.64 -6.23 19.53
N LEU A 276 10.72 -7.54 19.78
CA LEU A 276 10.26 -8.56 18.82
C LEU A 276 8.78 -8.85 19.04
N GLN A 277 7.94 -8.20 18.24
CA GLN A 277 6.50 -8.45 18.17
C GLN A 277 6.24 -9.84 17.58
N GLU A 278 5.35 -10.63 18.19
CA GLU A 278 4.88 -11.87 17.55
C GLU A 278 4.06 -11.52 16.30
N ARG A 279 4.32 -12.20 15.17
CA ARG A 279 3.67 -11.86 13.90
C ARG A 279 2.14 -11.91 14.07
N PRO A 280 1.39 -10.85 13.73
CA PRO A 280 -0.04 -10.73 14.02
C PRO A 280 -0.92 -11.88 13.52
N ASP A 281 -0.61 -12.49 12.38
CA ASP A 281 -1.36 -13.65 11.84
C ASP A 281 -1.11 -14.95 12.64
N LEU A 282 0.01 -15.04 13.35
CA LEU A 282 0.32 -16.13 14.28
C LEU A 282 -0.32 -15.86 15.66
N ALA A 283 -0.33 -14.60 16.09
CA ALA A 283 -0.97 -14.17 17.34
C ALA A 283 -2.51 -14.30 17.29
N ASP A 284 -3.13 -14.05 16.11
CA ASP A 284 -4.55 -14.28 15.86
C ASP A 284 -4.78 -15.30 14.71
N PRO A 285 -4.60 -16.61 14.98
CA PRO A 285 -4.77 -17.64 13.98
C PRO A 285 -6.23 -17.79 13.54
N ARG A 286 -7.19 -17.32 14.34
CA ARG A 286 -8.62 -17.36 14.02
C ARG A 286 -8.92 -16.45 12.83
N SER A 287 -8.36 -15.24 12.79
CA SER A 287 -8.56 -14.32 11.67
C SER A 287 -7.99 -14.90 10.36
N ARG A 288 -6.82 -15.55 10.41
CA ARG A 288 -6.25 -16.26 9.26
C ARG A 288 -7.16 -17.40 8.77
N TYR A 289 -7.67 -18.22 9.68
CA TYR A 289 -8.61 -19.30 9.34
C TYR A 289 -9.91 -18.78 8.70
N LEU A 290 -10.47 -17.67 9.23
CA LEU A 290 -11.66 -17.04 8.66
C LEU A 290 -11.40 -16.46 7.28
N ALA A 291 -10.24 -15.84 7.05
CA ALA A 291 -9.85 -15.31 5.75
C ALA A 291 -9.72 -16.42 4.70
N GLU A 292 -9.07 -17.53 5.05
CA GLU A 292 -8.94 -18.70 4.17
C GLU A 292 -10.31 -19.31 3.85
N THR A 293 -11.11 -19.60 4.88
CA THR A 293 -12.43 -20.23 4.73
C THR A 293 -13.37 -19.35 3.90
N SER A 294 -13.40 -18.04 4.18
CA SER A 294 -14.24 -17.10 3.43
C SER A 294 -13.82 -17.01 1.96
N THR A 295 -12.51 -17.03 1.70
CA THR A 295 -11.96 -17.02 0.34
C THR A 295 -12.30 -18.31 -0.41
N ARG A 296 -12.15 -19.46 0.25
CA ARG A 296 -12.53 -20.78 -0.28
C ARG A 296 -13.99 -20.80 -0.72
N LEU A 297 -14.90 -20.42 0.18
CA LEU A 297 -16.34 -20.35 -0.10
C LEU A 297 -16.66 -19.36 -1.23
N ARG A 298 -16.03 -18.18 -1.22
CA ARG A 298 -16.23 -17.15 -2.26
C ARG A 298 -15.82 -17.62 -3.65
N ARG A 299 -14.74 -18.40 -3.74
CA ARG A 299 -14.21 -18.93 -5.00
C ARG A 299 -14.80 -20.28 -5.38
N GLY A 300 -15.64 -20.88 -4.53
CA GLY A 300 -16.26 -22.19 -4.76
C GLY A 300 -15.23 -23.32 -4.85
N LEU A 301 -14.20 -23.30 -4.00
CA LEU A 301 -13.15 -24.32 -4.02
C LEU A 301 -13.53 -25.53 -3.15
N GLU A 302 -13.10 -26.72 -3.56
CA GLU A 302 -13.25 -27.96 -2.80
C GLU A 302 -12.47 -27.92 -1.48
N PRO A 303 -12.84 -28.69 -0.45
CA PRO A 303 -12.18 -28.68 0.87
C PRO A 303 -10.67 -29.01 0.83
N GLU A 304 -10.23 -29.84 -0.10
CA GLU A 304 -8.82 -30.26 -0.24
C GLU A 304 -8.02 -29.31 -1.14
N GLN A 305 -8.69 -28.43 -1.90
CA GLN A 305 -8.01 -27.53 -2.82
C GLN A 305 -7.27 -26.41 -2.04
N PRO A 306 -6.02 -26.08 -2.37
CA PRO A 306 -5.32 -24.97 -1.72
C PRO A 306 -5.94 -23.61 -2.05
N VAL A 307 -5.93 -22.69 -1.08
CA VAL A 307 -6.33 -21.30 -1.27
C VAL A 307 -5.09 -20.44 -1.48
N TYR A 308 -4.97 -19.85 -2.66
CA TYR A 308 -3.86 -18.94 -2.98
C TYR A 308 -4.22 -17.47 -2.77
N PHE A 309 -3.29 -16.70 -2.21
CA PHE A 309 -3.37 -15.25 -2.02
C PHE A 309 -2.28 -14.54 -2.84
N PRO A 310 -2.39 -14.50 -4.18
CA PRO A 310 -1.43 -13.78 -5.00
C PRO A 310 -1.52 -12.28 -4.77
N VAL A 311 -0.39 -11.60 -4.98
CA VAL A 311 -0.34 -10.14 -5.07
C VAL A 311 -1.24 -9.71 -6.24
N ASN A 312 -2.14 -8.76 -6.00
CA ASN A 312 -3.07 -8.26 -7.02
C ASN A 312 -2.81 -6.80 -7.40
N ALA A 313 -2.09 -6.05 -6.56
CA ALA A 313 -1.73 -4.67 -6.81
C ALA A 313 -0.45 -4.31 -6.06
N VAL A 314 0.38 -3.45 -6.66
CA VAL A 314 1.61 -2.96 -6.06
C VAL A 314 1.51 -1.45 -5.91
N LEU A 315 1.51 -0.98 -4.66
CA LEU A 315 1.41 0.43 -4.30
C LEU A 315 2.56 0.77 -3.35
N THR A 316 3.59 1.42 -3.85
CA THR A 316 4.76 1.76 -3.04
C THR A 316 4.52 3.03 -2.21
N GLY A 317 5.11 3.09 -1.02
CA GLY A 317 5.12 4.30 -0.21
C GLY A 317 6.24 5.23 -0.65
N ARG A 318 5.97 6.54 -0.70
CA ARG A 318 7.01 7.56 -0.86
C ARG A 318 7.01 8.49 0.32
N ARG A 319 8.18 8.61 0.96
CA ARG A 319 8.38 9.60 2.01
C ARG A 319 8.73 10.95 1.39
N ASN A 320 7.74 11.83 1.37
CA ASN A 320 7.91 13.19 0.87
C ASN A 320 8.27 14.16 2.00
N ASN A 321 9.11 15.14 1.67
CA ASN A 321 9.45 16.25 2.57
C ASN A 321 9.27 17.61 1.87
N PRO A 322 8.84 18.65 2.62
CA PRO A 322 8.83 20.01 2.13
C PRO A 322 10.28 20.53 2.01
N PRO A 323 10.50 21.68 1.36
CA PRO A 323 11.80 22.36 1.42
C PRO A 323 12.07 22.86 2.86
N GLU A 324 13.29 22.65 3.35
CA GLU A 324 13.80 23.15 4.64
C GLU A 324 15.23 23.70 4.45
N PRO A 325 15.78 24.51 5.38
CA PRO A 325 17.17 24.97 5.28
C PRO A 325 18.15 23.80 5.11
N GLY A 326 18.80 23.72 3.95
CA GLY A 326 19.74 22.63 3.60
C GLY A 326 19.09 21.35 3.07
N ILE A 327 17.76 21.28 2.98
CA ILE A 327 17.02 20.11 2.48
C ILE A 327 16.10 20.54 1.32
N ARG A 328 16.38 20.02 0.13
CA ARG A 328 15.54 20.24 -1.06
C ARG A 328 14.25 19.41 -0.98
N SER A 329 13.20 19.88 -1.65
CA SER A 329 11.91 19.22 -1.60
C SER A 329 11.92 17.88 -2.36
N LEU A 330 11.12 16.92 -1.87
CA LEU A 330 10.68 15.74 -2.61
C LEU A 330 9.14 15.64 -2.67
N ALA A 331 8.42 16.63 -2.16
CA ALA A 331 6.96 16.60 -2.03
C ALA A 331 6.22 17.02 -3.32
N VAL A 332 6.68 16.54 -4.48
CA VAL A 332 6.09 16.85 -5.80
C VAL A 332 4.96 15.90 -6.20
N TYR A 333 4.74 14.84 -5.42
CA TYR A 333 3.69 13.87 -5.66
C TYR A 333 2.37 14.29 -5.01
N ASN A 334 1.26 14.02 -5.69
CA ASN A 334 -0.08 14.06 -5.11
C ASN A 334 -0.37 12.76 -4.32
N PRO A 335 -1.57 12.56 -3.74
CA PRO A 335 -1.88 11.38 -2.93
C PRO A 335 -1.55 10.01 -3.56
N ILE A 336 -1.81 9.84 -4.86
CA ILE A 336 -1.62 8.58 -5.59
C ILE A 336 -1.14 8.88 -7.01
N HIS A 337 0.05 8.38 -7.34
CA HIS A 337 0.58 8.39 -8.69
C HIS A 337 0.57 7.00 -9.31
N TYR A 338 0.52 6.96 -10.63
CA TYR A 338 0.77 5.78 -11.45
C TYR A 338 1.97 6.07 -12.34
N GLN A 339 2.93 5.17 -12.38
CA GLN A 339 4.09 5.28 -13.25
C GLN A 339 4.14 4.06 -14.16
N GLU A 340 4.36 4.32 -15.45
CA GLU A 340 4.74 3.27 -16.39
C GLU A 340 6.11 2.70 -15.98
N LEU A 341 6.42 1.48 -16.42
CA LEU A 341 7.59 0.75 -15.92
C LEU A 341 8.92 1.53 -16.03
N PRO A 342 9.22 2.29 -17.11
CA PRO A 342 10.45 3.08 -17.16
C PRO A 342 10.57 4.08 -15.99
N GLU A 343 9.55 4.93 -15.79
CA GLU A 343 9.55 5.91 -14.70
C GLU A 343 9.53 5.25 -13.32
N LEU A 344 8.78 4.16 -13.16
CA LEU A 344 8.75 3.38 -11.93
C LEU A 344 10.14 2.82 -11.60
N PHE A 345 10.87 2.32 -12.61
CA PHE A 345 12.21 1.78 -12.40
C PHE A 345 13.26 2.85 -12.17
N MET A 346 13.10 4.07 -12.70
CA MET A 346 13.95 5.20 -12.25
C MET A 346 13.80 5.40 -10.73
N ASP A 347 12.56 5.35 -10.23
CA ASP A 347 12.27 5.48 -8.81
C ASP A 347 12.81 4.30 -7.98
N PHE A 348 12.70 3.06 -8.47
CA PHE A 348 13.22 1.87 -7.79
C PHE A 348 14.75 1.76 -7.79
N ILE A 349 15.41 2.23 -8.85
CA ILE A 349 16.87 2.29 -8.90
C ILE A 349 17.38 3.26 -7.83
N CYS A 350 16.70 4.40 -7.64
CA CYS A 350 17.19 5.47 -6.80
C CYS A 350 16.70 5.45 -5.35
N SER A 351 15.48 4.97 -5.08
CA SER A 351 14.86 4.93 -3.74
C SER A 351 15.13 6.18 -2.90
N LEU A 352 14.65 7.33 -3.38
CA LEU A 352 15.03 8.64 -2.86
C LEU A 352 14.41 8.94 -1.49
N THR A 353 15.18 9.61 -0.63
CA THR A 353 14.78 10.03 0.73
C THR A 353 15.34 11.40 1.11
N GLY A 354 14.55 12.20 1.83
CA GLY A 354 14.93 13.56 2.25
C GLY A 354 15.68 13.65 3.58
N LYS A 355 15.71 12.58 4.39
CA LYS A 355 16.24 12.64 5.78
C LYS A 355 17.76 12.47 5.91
N SER A 356 18.44 12.05 4.85
CA SER A 356 19.90 11.92 4.80
C SER A 356 20.42 12.49 3.48
N PRO A 357 20.33 13.82 3.26
CA PRO A 357 20.73 14.42 2.00
C PRO A 357 22.21 14.14 1.72
N SER A 358 22.51 13.77 0.48
CA SER A 358 23.89 13.71 -0.01
C SER A 358 24.48 15.12 -0.12
N THR A 359 25.80 15.25 -0.28
CA THR A 359 26.46 16.55 -0.50
C THR A 359 25.92 17.30 -1.73
N THR A 360 25.23 16.62 -2.64
CA THR A 360 24.75 17.16 -3.93
C THR A 360 23.23 17.11 -4.11
N GLY A 361 22.43 16.66 -3.13
CA GLY A 361 20.97 16.59 -3.27
C GLY A 361 20.30 15.53 -2.40
N ALA A 362 19.13 15.03 -2.82
CA ALA A 362 18.40 13.97 -2.10
C ALA A 362 19.28 12.74 -1.77
N GLY A 363 19.01 12.12 -0.61
CA GLY A 363 19.60 10.83 -0.24
C GLY A 363 19.02 9.68 -1.07
N SER A 364 19.76 8.59 -1.19
CA SER A 364 19.34 7.33 -1.83
C SER A 364 19.50 6.18 -0.84
N GLU A 365 18.48 5.33 -0.75
CA GLU A 365 18.53 4.07 0.02
C GLU A 365 19.08 2.90 -0.84
N GLY A 366 19.56 3.19 -2.06
CA GLY A 366 19.99 2.20 -3.04
C GLY A 366 18.82 1.52 -3.76
N ALA A 367 19.14 0.68 -4.74
CA ALA A 367 18.13 -0.04 -5.51
C ALA A 367 17.17 -0.81 -4.59
N LEU A 368 15.86 -0.63 -4.80
CA LEU A 368 14.77 -1.31 -4.09
C LEU A 368 14.84 -1.16 -2.56
N THR A 369 15.38 -0.05 -2.04
CA THR A 369 15.71 0.19 -0.62
C THR A 369 16.62 -0.89 0.00
N LYS A 370 17.38 -1.61 -0.83
CA LYS A 370 18.25 -2.73 -0.42
C LYS A 370 19.74 -2.40 -0.41
N GLY A 371 20.14 -1.14 -0.57
CA GLY A 371 21.55 -0.74 -0.56
C GLY A 371 22.34 -1.30 0.65
N PRO A 372 21.83 -1.19 1.89
CA PRO A 372 22.50 -1.75 3.07
C PRO A 372 22.42 -3.29 3.22
N PHE A 373 21.61 -3.96 2.40
CA PHE A 373 21.23 -5.37 2.58
C PHE A 373 21.59 -6.26 1.39
N ASN A 374 22.20 -5.69 0.34
CA ASN A 374 22.61 -6.41 -0.84
C ASN A 374 24.14 -6.48 -0.92
N SER A 375 24.69 -7.68 -0.77
CA SER A 375 26.13 -7.94 -0.90
C SER A 375 26.55 -8.27 -2.34
N LEU A 376 25.64 -8.15 -3.31
CA LEU A 376 25.86 -8.38 -4.73
C LEU A 376 25.60 -7.10 -5.53
N SER A 377 25.91 -7.14 -6.83
CA SER A 377 25.53 -6.07 -7.75
C SER A 377 24.02 -5.84 -7.74
N ALA A 378 23.60 -4.58 -7.68
CA ALA A 378 22.20 -4.18 -7.63
C ALA A 378 21.42 -4.58 -8.90
N THR A 379 22.10 -4.75 -10.03
CA THR A 379 21.48 -5.14 -11.30
C THR A 379 20.80 -6.50 -11.24
N ALA A 380 21.33 -7.46 -10.47
CA ALA A 380 20.72 -8.79 -10.33
C ALA A 380 19.29 -8.71 -9.77
N ASP A 381 19.11 -7.85 -8.77
CA ASP A 381 17.82 -7.57 -8.14
C ASP A 381 16.91 -6.77 -9.06
N LEU A 382 17.44 -5.73 -9.72
CA LEU A 382 16.67 -4.88 -10.63
C LEU A 382 16.18 -5.64 -11.86
N ASN A 383 17.02 -6.47 -12.48
CA ASN A 383 16.67 -7.35 -13.59
C ASN A 383 15.52 -8.28 -13.18
N THR A 384 15.64 -8.90 -12.01
CA THR A 384 14.64 -9.84 -11.49
C THR A 384 13.32 -9.13 -11.15
N ALA A 385 13.39 -7.95 -10.55
CA ALA A 385 12.22 -7.11 -10.29
C ALA A 385 11.52 -6.72 -11.60
N LEU A 386 12.27 -6.29 -12.62
CA LEU A 386 11.69 -5.88 -13.91
C LEU A 386 10.96 -7.04 -14.59
N VAL A 387 11.61 -8.21 -14.64
CA VAL A 387 11.00 -9.44 -15.17
C VAL A 387 9.72 -9.77 -14.40
N SER A 388 9.71 -9.64 -13.06
CA SER A 388 8.51 -9.88 -12.24
C SER A 388 7.35 -8.98 -12.64
N PHE A 389 7.58 -7.66 -12.75
CA PHE A 389 6.54 -6.69 -13.14
C PHE A 389 6.00 -6.97 -14.54
N ILE A 390 6.89 -7.22 -15.51
CA ILE A 390 6.49 -7.47 -16.91
C ILE A 390 5.69 -8.78 -17.04
N LEU A 391 6.15 -9.87 -16.41
CA LEU A 391 5.48 -11.17 -16.50
C LEU A 391 4.09 -11.14 -15.88
N CYS A 392 3.95 -10.52 -14.70
CA CYS A 392 2.67 -10.44 -14.00
C CYS A 392 1.72 -9.39 -14.60
N GLY A 393 2.25 -8.47 -15.43
CA GLY A 393 1.48 -7.31 -15.91
C GLY A 393 1.07 -6.40 -14.74
N TYR A 394 1.95 -6.23 -13.76
CA TYR A 394 1.67 -5.39 -12.60
C TYR A 394 1.86 -3.92 -12.93
N ASN A 395 0.96 -3.10 -12.38
CA ASN A 395 1.00 -1.66 -12.48
C ASN A 395 1.66 -1.08 -11.23
N GLY A 396 2.63 -0.18 -11.41
CA GLY A 396 3.29 0.51 -10.31
C GLY A 396 2.54 1.78 -9.93
N PHE A 397 1.86 1.75 -8.79
CA PHE A 397 1.36 2.96 -8.15
C PHE A 397 2.27 3.36 -7.01
N SER A 398 2.28 4.65 -6.69
CA SER A 398 2.98 5.20 -5.52
C SER A 398 2.05 6.10 -4.71
N THR A 399 2.26 6.16 -3.40
CA THR A 399 1.39 6.85 -2.45
C THR A 399 2.21 7.78 -1.57
N ALA A 400 1.69 8.98 -1.33
CA ALA A 400 2.40 9.98 -0.55
C ALA A 400 2.31 9.71 0.95
N ALA A 401 3.44 9.83 1.65
CA ALA A 401 3.56 9.88 3.10
C ALA A 401 4.40 11.09 3.53
N GLY A 402 4.20 11.59 4.75
CA GLY A 402 4.84 12.79 5.27
C GLY A 402 4.15 14.07 4.77
N PHE A 403 4.41 14.46 3.52
CA PHE A 403 3.93 15.71 2.94
C PHE A 403 3.39 15.57 1.50
N ILE A 404 2.52 16.49 1.10
CA ILE A 404 2.12 16.75 -0.29
C ILE A 404 2.33 18.24 -0.59
N GLY A 405 3.19 18.56 -1.55
CA GLY A 405 3.64 19.92 -1.79
C GLY A 405 4.39 20.52 -0.59
N ALA A 406 4.62 21.84 -0.63
CA ALA A 406 5.41 22.54 0.37
C ALA A 406 4.73 22.67 1.75
N SER A 407 3.41 22.48 1.84
CA SER A 407 2.65 22.87 3.04
C SER A 407 1.68 21.82 3.58
N ARG A 408 1.26 20.80 2.81
CA ARG A 408 0.29 19.81 3.30
C ARG A 408 0.95 18.65 4.01
N ARG A 409 1.09 18.76 5.34
CA ARG A 409 1.45 17.63 6.20
C ARG A 409 0.32 16.60 6.19
N ILE A 410 0.67 15.33 6.02
CA ILE A 410 -0.26 14.18 5.99
C ILE A 410 0.18 13.01 6.87
N ASP A 411 1.42 13.00 7.36
CA ASP A 411 2.02 11.87 8.08
C ASP A 411 1.75 10.54 7.34
N HIS A 412 1.11 9.57 7.98
CA HIS A 412 0.73 8.28 7.38
C HIS A 412 -0.77 8.16 7.08
N ASP A 413 -1.53 9.26 7.14
CA ASP A 413 -3.00 9.23 7.00
C ASP A 413 -3.43 8.64 5.66
N ILE A 414 -2.70 8.96 4.58
CA ILE A 414 -2.95 8.39 3.25
C ILE A 414 -2.52 6.93 3.21
N SER A 415 -1.35 6.58 3.73
CA SER A 415 -0.86 5.19 3.78
C SER A 415 -1.90 4.24 4.40
N MET A 416 -2.54 4.65 5.49
CA MET A 416 -3.58 3.87 6.16
C MET A 416 -4.89 3.79 5.35
N LEU A 417 -5.19 4.81 4.56
CA LEU A 417 -6.38 4.88 3.72
C LEU A 417 -6.30 3.99 2.47
N ILE A 418 -5.09 3.73 1.98
CA ILE A 418 -4.86 3.06 0.69
C ILE A 418 -5.46 1.64 0.64
N PRO A 419 -5.20 0.73 1.61
CA PRO A 419 -5.83 -0.59 1.62
C PRO A 419 -7.36 -0.49 1.63
N GLU A 420 -7.92 0.48 2.35
CA GLU A 420 -9.37 0.66 2.46
C GLU A 420 -10.01 1.12 1.15
N ILE A 421 -9.37 2.01 0.41
CA ILE A 421 -9.90 2.42 -0.89
C ILE A 421 -9.69 1.33 -1.94
N TRP A 422 -8.50 0.73 -2.00
CA TRP A 422 -8.10 -0.16 -3.08
C TRP A 422 -8.90 -1.46 -3.09
N CYS A 423 -9.11 -2.08 -1.91
CA CYS A 423 -9.88 -3.32 -1.80
C CYS A 423 -11.38 -3.14 -2.15
N ARG A 424 -11.88 -1.90 -2.16
CA ARG A 424 -13.26 -1.56 -2.52
C ARG A 424 -13.38 -1.04 -3.96
N LEU A 425 -12.29 -0.95 -4.72
CA LEU A 425 -12.33 -0.67 -6.15
C LEU A 425 -12.68 -1.93 -6.94
N PRO A 426 -13.63 -1.88 -7.89
CA PRO A 426 -13.79 -2.95 -8.86
C PRO A 426 -12.47 -3.19 -9.60
N THR A 427 -12.12 -4.45 -9.89
CA THR A 427 -10.82 -4.81 -10.50
C THR A 427 -10.57 -4.06 -11.81
N LYS A 428 -11.61 -3.90 -12.66
CA LYS A 428 -11.51 -3.10 -13.90
C LYS A 428 -11.07 -1.65 -13.67
N VAL A 429 -11.42 -1.06 -12.53
CA VAL A 429 -11.06 0.33 -12.19
C VAL A 429 -9.61 0.41 -11.71
N GLN A 430 -9.04 -0.67 -11.17
CA GLN A 430 -7.65 -0.69 -10.72
C GLN A 430 -6.65 -0.66 -11.90
N LYS A 431 -7.11 -0.92 -13.13
CA LYS A 431 -6.31 -0.87 -14.36
C LYS A 431 -6.04 0.58 -14.81
N PRO A 432 -4.78 1.00 -14.98
CA PRO A 432 -4.44 2.36 -15.39
C PRO A 432 -5.06 2.77 -16.73
N GLU A 433 -5.18 1.87 -17.70
CA GLU A 433 -5.79 2.15 -19.01
C GLU A 433 -7.25 2.57 -18.84
N TYR A 434 -7.96 1.90 -17.93
CA TYR A 434 -9.33 2.27 -17.55
C TYR A 434 -9.33 3.62 -16.84
N MET A 435 -8.44 3.83 -15.88
CA MET A 435 -8.36 5.10 -15.16
C MET A 435 -8.04 6.29 -16.09
N ILE A 436 -7.14 6.12 -17.06
CA ILE A 436 -6.79 7.15 -18.05
C ILE A 436 -7.98 7.42 -18.96
N LYS A 437 -8.59 6.38 -19.54
CA LYS A 437 -9.77 6.48 -20.42
C LYS A 437 -10.92 7.26 -19.75
N TRP A 438 -11.14 7.04 -18.47
CA TRP A 438 -12.20 7.69 -17.70
C TRP A 438 -11.75 8.96 -16.97
N GLY A 439 -10.54 9.48 -17.23
CA GLY A 439 -10.02 10.72 -16.65
C GLY A 439 -9.84 10.69 -15.13
N TYR A 440 -9.66 9.50 -14.56
CA TYR A 440 -9.28 9.29 -13.16
C TYR A 440 -7.79 9.49 -12.94
N LEU A 441 -6.98 9.23 -13.96
CA LEU A 441 -5.56 9.58 -14.01
C LEU A 441 -5.35 10.70 -15.03
N LYS A 442 -4.44 11.62 -14.71
CA LYS A 442 -3.96 12.67 -15.62
C LYS A 442 -2.44 12.56 -15.75
N LYS A 443 -1.95 12.51 -17.00
CA LYS A 443 -0.52 12.52 -17.31
C LYS A 443 0.11 13.86 -16.92
N LEU A 444 1.31 13.80 -16.38
CA LEU A 444 2.17 14.97 -16.16
C LEU A 444 3.07 15.11 -17.40
N GLU A 445 3.18 16.33 -17.89
CA GLU A 445 3.94 16.66 -19.11
C GLU A 445 5.11 17.57 -18.75
N ASP A 446 6.20 17.44 -19.48
CA ASP A 446 7.32 18.39 -19.37
C ASP A 446 6.85 19.81 -19.71
N PHE A 447 7.43 20.81 -19.04
CA PHE A 447 7.09 22.22 -19.27
C PHE A 447 8.33 23.11 -19.11
N GLU A 448 8.26 24.31 -19.68
CA GLU A 448 9.33 25.31 -19.56
C GLU A 448 9.14 26.20 -18.33
N TYR A 449 10.20 26.40 -17.55
CA TYR A 449 10.24 27.32 -16.42
C TYR A 449 11.58 28.06 -16.39
N HIS A 450 11.54 29.40 -16.43
CA HIS A 450 12.74 30.26 -16.47
C HIS A 450 13.77 29.84 -17.55
N GLY A 451 13.28 29.43 -18.72
CA GLY A 451 14.11 29.01 -19.86
C GLY A 451 14.78 27.65 -19.72
N LYS A 452 14.35 26.84 -18.75
CA LYS A 452 14.78 25.45 -18.55
C LYS A 452 13.58 24.50 -18.64
N THR A 453 13.78 23.38 -19.30
CA THR A 453 12.81 22.28 -19.34
C THR A 453 12.75 21.57 -17.99
N VAL A 454 11.57 21.51 -17.40
CA VAL A 454 11.26 20.76 -16.18
C VAL A 454 10.70 19.40 -16.58
N ARG A 455 11.38 18.31 -16.17
CA ARG A 455 11.07 16.93 -16.57
C ARG A 455 9.92 16.30 -15.77
N ALA A 456 8.79 16.98 -15.67
CA ALA A 456 7.65 16.53 -14.86
C ALA A 456 7.02 15.23 -15.36
N SER A 457 7.24 14.85 -16.63
CA SER A 457 6.79 13.56 -17.17
C SER A 457 7.35 12.34 -16.43
N ARG A 458 8.51 12.48 -15.77
CA ARG A 458 9.10 11.41 -14.93
C ARG A 458 8.23 11.01 -13.73
N LEU A 459 7.30 11.88 -13.33
CA LEU A 459 6.34 11.60 -12.25
C LEU A 459 5.13 10.77 -12.72
N GLY A 460 5.05 10.46 -14.02
CA GLY A 460 3.99 9.64 -14.62
C GLY A 460 2.62 10.32 -14.63
N TYR A 461 1.64 9.65 -14.04
CA TYR A 461 0.26 10.08 -13.94
C TYR A 461 -0.12 10.27 -12.49
N ARG A 462 -1.13 11.10 -12.24
CA ARG A 462 -1.65 11.36 -10.91
C ARG A 462 -3.16 11.26 -10.86
N ILE A 463 -3.72 10.88 -9.70
CA ILE A 463 -5.17 10.83 -9.55
C ILE A 463 -5.81 12.23 -9.71
N THR A 464 -7.05 12.26 -10.20
CA THR A 464 -7.80 13.51 -10.39
C THR A 464 -8.92 13.68 -9.36
N LYS A 465 -9.50 14.88 -9.30
CA LYS A 465 -10.73 15.13 -8.53
C LYS A 465 -11.87 14.17 -8.92
N ARG A 466 -11.92 13.72 -10.18
CA ARG A 466 -12.94 12.78 -10.68
C ARG A 466 -12.77 11.40 -10.04
N PHE A 467 -11.52 10.94 -9.85
CA PHE A 467 -11.24 9.70 -9.11
C PHE A 467 -11.75 9.78 -7.68
N VAL A 468 -11.39 10.85 -6.96
CA VAL A 468 -11.85 11.08 -5.58
C VAL A 468 -13.37 11.08 -5.51
N ARG A 469 -14.04 11.87 -6.36
CA ARG A 469 -15.51 11.95 -6.41
C ARG A 469 -16.18 10.59 -6.59
N ASN A 470 -15.70 9.78 -7.54
CA ASN A 470 -16.35 8.52 -7.92
C ASN A 470 -16.02 7.34 -7.00
N HIS A 471 -14.89 7.39 -6.30
CA HIS A 471 -14.39 6.25 -5.56
C HIS A 471 -14.33 6.47 -4.05
N PHE A 472 -14.08 7.69 -3.57
CA PHE A 472 -13.99 7.96 -2.13
C PHE A 472 -15.35 7.98 -1.44
N GLY A 473 -16.45 8.10 -2.19
CA GLY A 473 -17.81 7.91 -1.68
C GLY A 473 -18.08 6.48 -1.19
N LYS A 474 -17.10 5.56 -1.33
CA LYS A 474 -17.12 4.25 -0.69
C LYS A 474 -16.73 4.30 0.79
N LEU A 475 -16.03 5.36 1.21
CA LEU A 475 -15.49 5.53 2.56
C LEU A 475 -16.09 6.75 3.28
N PHE A 476 -16.24 7.87 2.57
CA PHE A 476 -16.62 9.16 3.15
C PHE A 476 -17.98 9.65 2.64
N ASP A 477 -18.69 10.39 3.49
CA ASP A 477 -19.94 11.07 3.13
C ASP A 477 -19.68 12.25 2.18
N THR A 478 -18.54 12.93 2.33
CA THR A 478 -18.16 14.12 1.54
C THR A 478 -16.84 13.88 0.81
N PRO A 479 -16.80 12.99 -0.20
CA PRO A 479 -15.55 12.50 -0.78
C PRO A 479 -14.68 13.60 -1.40
N VAL A 480 -15.29 14.58 -2.06
CA VAL A 480 -14.56 15.67 -2.73
C VAL A 480 -13.90 16.68 -1.79
N ALA A 481 -14.22 16.65 -0.49
CA ALA A 481 -13.60 17.50 0.51
C ALA A 481 -12.29 16.90 1.07
N VAL A 482 -12.11 15.58 0.95
CA VAL A 482 -10.99 14.83 1.53
C VAL A 482 -9.66 15.37 1.00
N PHE A 483 -9.52 15.42 -0.33
CA PHE A 483 -8.37 16.02 -0.99
C PHE A 483 -8.76 17.35 -1.62
N ASP A 484 -8.18 18.43 -1.11
CA ASP A 484 -8.38 19.76 -1.67
C ASP A 484 -7.58 19.95 -2.98
N LYS A 485 -7.75 21.11 -3.61
CA LYS A 485 -7.02 21.42 -4.85
C LYS A 485 -5.50 21.38 -4.64
N ALA A 486 -5.01 21.91 -3.52
CA ALA A 486 -3.59 21.97 -3.20
C ALA A 486 -2.95 20.58 -3.03
N MET A 487 -3.69 19.59 -2.51
CA MET A 487 -3.23 18.21 -2.45
C MET A 487 -3.24 17.53 -3.82
N LEU A 488 -4.28 17.74 -4.63
CA LEU A 488 -4.37 17.14 -5.97
C LEU A 488 -3.43 17.78 -6.99
N GLN A 489 -3.08 19.05 -6.76
CA GLN A 489 -2.20 19.89 -7.58
C GLN A 489 -1.14 20.55 -6.68
N PRO A 490 -0.14 19.81 -6.19
CA PRO A 490 0.90 20.34 -5.29
C PRO A 490 1.64 21.55 -5.87
N GLU A 491 1.74 21.66 -7.19
CA GLU A 491 2.31 22.83 -7.89
C GLU A 491 1.58 24.15 -7.60
N SER A 492 0.34 24.09 -7.10
CA SER A 492 -0.43 25.29 -6.73
C SER A 492 -0.07 25.85 -5.35
N GLN A 493 0.71 25.12 -4.56
CA GLN A 493 1.16 25.57 -3.24
C GLN A 493 2.37 26.49 -3.35
N ASP A 494 3.37 26.06 -4.12
CA ASP A 494 4.62 26.77 -4.41
C ASP A 494 5.21 26.17 -5.69
N LEU A 495 5.23 26.95 -6.76
CA LEU A 495 5.71 26.48 -8.06
C LEU A 495 7.25 26.36 -8.10
N ASP A 496 7.98 27.24 -7.41
CA ASP A 496 9.44 27.19 -7.35
C ASP A 496 9.91 25.94 -6.60
N ALA A 497 9.30 25.65 -5.44
CA ALA A 497 9.59 24.43 -4.69
C ALA A 497 9.20 23.16 -5.47
N TYR A 498 8.11 23.21 -6.23
CA TYR A 498 7.69 22.11 -7.09
C TYR A 498 8.69 21.83 -8.22
N VAL A 499 9.15 22.88 -8.89
CA VAL A 499 10.16 22.78 -9.95
C VAL A 499 11.50 22.31 -9.39
N ASP A 500 11.97 22.87 -8.27
CA ASP A 500 13.20 22.43 -7.61
C ASP A 500 13.12 20.96 -7.19
N GLY A 501 11.99 20.51 -6.65
CA GLY A 501 11.80 19.11 -6.28
C GLY A 501 11.87 18.15 -7.46
N ILE A 502 11.32 18.51 -8.62
CA ILE A 502 11.46 17.70 -9.85
C ILE A 502 12.92 17.65 -10.31
N ASN A 503 13.61 18.79 -10.30
CA ASN A 503 15.02 18.85 -10.68
C ASN A 503 15.89 18.03 -9.71
N ASN A 504 15.63 18.11 -8.41
CA ASN A 504 16.29 17.32 -7.38
C ASN A 504 16.14 15.80 -7.64
N ILE A 505 14.94 15.35 -8.01
CA ILE A 505 14.72 13.95 -8.43
C ILE A 505 15.55 13.60 -9.67
N CYS A 506 15.56 14.48 -10.68
CA CYS A 506 16.28 14.21 -11.93
C CYS A 506 17.80 14.19 -11.76
N GLU A 507 18.34 15.09 -10.96
CA GLU A 507 19.75 15.15 -10.59
C GLU A 507 20.15 13.90 -9.78
N ALA A 508 19.29 13.47 -8.85
CA ALA A 508 19.53 12.24 -8.10
C ALA A 508 19.47 10.99 -9.00
N HIS A 509 18.55 10.94 -9.98
CA HIS A 509 18.53 9.88 -11.00
C HIS A 509 19.84 9.83 -11.78
N GLN A 510 20.34 10.98 -12.21
CA GLN A 510 21.60 11.06 -12.94
C GLN A 510 22.77 10.56 -12.09
N ARG A 511 22.88 11.05 -10.85
CA ARG A 511 23.94 10.67 -9.91
C ARG A 511 23.94 9.16 -9.68
N VAL A 512 22.81 8.59 -9.26
CA VAL A 512 22.72 7.15 -8.98
C VAL A 512 22.98 6.32 -10.24
N ALA A 513 22.53 6.77 -11.41
CA ALA A 513 22.79 6.03 -12.65
C ALA A 513 24.27 6.02 -13.03
N LEU A 514 25.02 7.09 -12.75
CA LEU A 514 26.46 7.15 -13.01
C LEU A 514 27.24 6.12 -12.20
N ASP A 515 26.80 5.80 -10.97
CA ASP A 515 27.45 4.80 -10.12
C ASP A 515 27.55 3.43 -10.85
N TYR A 516 26.54 3.03 -11.64
CA TYR A 516 26.54 1.77 -12.42
C TYR A 516 27.54 1.77 -13.59
N PHE A 517 27.94 2.96 -14.07
CA PHE A 517 29.00 3.09 -15.08
C PHE A 517 30.37 3.12 -14.42
N GLU A 518 30.48 3.65 -13.20
CA GLU A 518 31.76 3.72 -12.47
C GLU A 518 32.22 2.34 -11.98
N ASP A 519 31.29 1.45 -11.64
CA ASP A 519 31.58 0.09 -11.18
C ASP A 519 31.41 -1.00 -12.25
N ASP A 520 31.22 -0.60 -13.52
CA ASP A 520 30.98 -1.45 -14.69
C ASP A 520 29.73 -2.37 -14.60
N SER A 521 28.92 -2.25 -13.54
CA SER A 521 27.71 -3.07 -13.37
C SER A 521 26.62 -2.78 -14.42
N ILE A 522 26.72 -1.69 -15.17
CA ILE A 522 25.88 -1.40 -16.34
C ILE A 522 25.86 -2.55 -17.35
N HIS A 523 26.95 -3.31 -17.47
CA HIS A 523 27.04 -4.46 -18.37
C HIS A 523 26.18 -5.64 -17.90
N ASP A 524 25.84 -5.69 -16.62
CA ASP A 524 24.97 -6.71 -16.03
C ASP A 524 23.49 -6.36 -16.13
N ALA A 525 23.15 -5.11 -16.45
CA ALA A 525 21.78 -4.69 -16.63
C ALA A 525 21.16 -5.37 -17.86
N CYS A 526 19.96 -5.91 -17.72
CA CYS A 526 19.20 -6.39 -18.87
C CYS A 526 18.91 -5.23 -19.83
N PRO A 527 18.69 -5.49 -21.14
CA PRO A 527 18.63 -4.43 -22.15
C PRO A 527 17.69 -3.25 -21.81
N PRO A 528 16.46 -3.46 -21.28
CA PRO A 528 15.59 -2.33 -20.93
C PRO A 528 16.19 -1.44 -19.83
N LEU A 529 16.86 -2.04 -18.83
CA LEU A 529 17.50 -1.30 -17.74
C LEU A 529 18.79 -0.62 -18.18
N GLN A 530 19.57 -1.25 -19.06
CA GLN A 530 20.74 -0.62 -19.66
C GLN A 530 20.33 0.67 -20.40
N ALA A 531 19.30 0.58 -21.25
CA ALA A 531 18.75 1.76 -21.93
C ALA A 531 18.26 2.83 -20.94
N LEU A 532 17.57 2.42 -19.86
CA LEU A 532 17.06 3.32 -18.84
C LEU A 532 18.19 4.03 -18.07
N LEU A 533 19.23 3.31 -17.65
CA LEU A 533 20.40 3.85 -16.95
C LEU A 533 21.16 4.85 -17.83
N HIS A 534 21.32 4.57 -19.13
CA HIS A 534 21.85 5.56 -20.07
C HIS A 534 20.99 6.82 -20.17
N ILE A 535 19.66 6.68 -20.22
CA ILE A 535 18.74 7.82 -20.24
C ILE A 535 18.80 8.61 -18.93
N MET A 536 18.96 7.95 -17.78
CA MET A 536 19.11 8.61 -16.50
C MET A 536 20.43 9.38 -16.40
N ALA A 537 21.55 8.76 -16.79
CA ALA A 537 22.89 9.33 -16.70
C ALA A 537 23.17 10.42 -17.75
N TYR A 538 22.76 10.19 -19.00
CA TYR A 538 23.15 11.01 -20.15
C TYR A 538 21.96 11.61 -20.92
N GLY A 539 20.74 11.38 -20.45
CA GLY A 539 19.51 11.91 -21.03
C GLY A 539 18.99 11.15 -22.25
N ARG A 540 19.80 10.28 -22.87
CA ARG A 540 19.46 9.53 -24.08
C ARG A 540 20.14 8.16 -24.13
N TYR A 541 19.54 7.23 -24.85
CA TYR A 541 20.13 5.96 -25.27
C TYR A 541 20.02 5.85 -26.80
N GLU A 542 21.15 5.71 -27.50
CA GLU A 542 21.20 5.70 -28.98
C GLU A 542 20.47 6.90 -29.63
N GLY A 543 20.55 8.08 -29.00
CA GLY A 543 19.87 9.30 -29.45
C GLY A 543 18.38 9.40 -29.07
N LYS A 544 17.80 8.36 -28.47
CA LYS A 544 16.38 8.25 -28.09
C LYS A 544 16.16 8.64 -26.62
N ALA A 545 15.00 9.23 -26.34
CA ALA A 545 14.56 9.58 -24.99
C ALA A 545 13.60 8.52 -24.43
N VAL A 546 13.21 8.65 -23.17
CA VAL A 546 12.37 7.65 -22.46
C VAL A 546 10.99 7.45 -23.10
N ASP A 547 10.45 8.46 -23.76
CA ASP A 547 9.16 8.45 -24.44
C ASP A 547 9.20 7.82 -25.85
N ASP A 548 10.39 7.52 -26.37
CA ASP A 548 10.54 6.87 -27.68
C ASP A 548 9.82 5.51 -27.68
N PRO A 549 8.95 5.22 -28.67
CA PRO A 549 8.19 3.98 -28.74
C PRO A 549 9.06 2.72 -28.70
N SER A 550 10.27 2.77 -29.26
CA SER A 550 11.19 1.62 -29.22
C SER A 550 11.75 1.36 -27.82
N ILE A 551 11.99 2.41 -27.02
CA ILE A 551 12.37 2.28 -25.60
C ILE A 551 11.20 1.71 -24.81
N ARG A 552 9.99 2.26 -25.00
CA ARG A 552 8.77 1.77 -24.32
C ARG A 552 8.48 0.30 -24.62
N HIS A 553 8.70 -0.13 -25.87
CA HIS A 553 8.47 -1.51 -26.29
C HIS A 553 9.32 -2.53 -25.52
N MET A 554 10.55 -2.16 -25.10
CA MET A 554 11.44 -3.03 -24.34
C MET A 554 10.86 -3.46 -22.98
N PHE A 555 9.93 -2.68 -22.43
CA PHE A 555 9.24 -2.95 -21.16
C PHE A 555 7.94 -3.75 -21.34
N SER A 556 7.65 -4.24 -22.56
CA SER A 556 6.45 -5.02 -22.84
C SER A 556 6.66 -6.52 -22.60
N ARG A 557 5.58 -7.22 -22.23
CA ARG A 557 5.60 -8.68 -22.07
C ARG A 557 5.93 -9.42 -23.36
N ALA A 558 5.45 -8.91 -24.50
CA ALA A 558 5.75 -9.48 -25.80
C ALA A 558 7.26 -9.44 -26.11
N TYR A 559 7.89 -8.29 -25.86
CA TYR A 559 9.34 -8.13 -26.02
C TYR A 559 10.10 -9.09 -25.11
N LEU A 560 9.78 -9.12 -23.81
CA LEU A 560 10.44 -9.98 -22.84
C LEU A 560 10.42 -11.45 -23.29
N LEU A 561 9.25 -12.01 -23.62
CA LEU A 561 9.12 -13.42 -23.95
C LEU A 561 9.85 -13.84 -25.24
N GLN A 562 10.04 -12.91 -26.17
CA GLN A 562 10.74 -13.19 -27.44
C GLN A 562 12.25 -12.95 -27.34
N SER A 563 12.68 -12.17 -26.34
CA SER A 563 14.05 -11.72 -26.18
C SER A 563 15.03 -12.84 -25.84
N ASP A 564 16.24 -12.74 -26.37
CA ASP A 564 17.29 -13.73 -26.11
C ASP A 564 17.82 -13.65 -24.68
N TRP A 565 17.87 -12.45 -24.08
CA TRP A 565 18.30 -12.29 -22.69
C TRP A 565 17.32 -12.96 -21.70
N TYR A 566 16.02 -13.01 -21.99
CA TYR A 566 15.09 -13.76 -21.14
C TYR A 566 15.28 -15.27 -21.32
N LYS A 567 15.44 -15.76 -22.56
CA LYS A 567 15.75 -17.18 -22.83
C LYS A 567 17.04 -17.60 -22.12
N GLU A 568 18.06 -16.76 -22.15
CA GLU A 568 19.32 -16.96 -21.41
C GLU A 568 19.06 -17.15 -19.91
N ARG A 569 18.23 -16.31 -19.27
CA ARG A 569 17.86 -16.50 -17.85
C ARG A 569 17.18 -17.84 -17.58
N ILE A 570 16.35 -18.32 -18.50
CA ILE A 570 15.68 -19.61 -18.38
C ILE A 570 16.70 -20.76 -18.49
N VAL A 571 17.66 -20.65 -19.41
CA VAL A 571 18.77 -21.60 -19.53
C VAL A 571 19.67 -21.60 -18.30
N ILE A 572 20.06 -20.42 -17.78
CA ILE A 572 20.87 -20.28 -16.56
C ILE A 572 20.15 -20.98 -15.39
N LYS A 573 18.83 -20.80 -15.26
CA LYS A 573 18.05 -21.47 -14.21
C LYS A 573 18.11 -22.98 -14.34
N GLN A 574 17.92 -23.52 -15.54
CA GLN A 574 18.04 -24.96 -15.79
C GLN A 574 19.43 -25.49 -15.43
N THR A 575 20.50 -24.79 -15.86
CA THR A 575 21.88 -25.17 -15.59
C THR A 575 22.16 -25.19 -14.09
N ARG A 576 21.75 -24.15 -13.36
CA ARG A 576 21.93 -24.07 -11.89
C ARG A 576 21.17 -25.16 -11.15
N ASP A 577 19.93 -25.46 -11.58
CA ASP A 577 19.15 -26.55 -10.98
C ASP A 577 19.77 -27.92 -11.26
N THR A 578 20.28 -28.13 -12.48
CA THR A 578 21.02 -29.36 -12.84
C THR A 578 22.25 -29.54 -11.97
N GLN A 579 23.06 -28.49 -11.84
CA GLN A 579 24.27 -28.52 -11.01
C GLN A 579 23.94 -28.78 -9.52
N LEU A 580 22.90 -28.13 -8.99
CA LEU A 580 22.47 -28.35 -7.61
C LEU A 580 22.10 -29.81 -7.35
N TRP A 581 21.32 -30.43 -8.23
CA TRP A 581 20.88 -31.82 -8.06
C TRP A 581 22.02 -32.82 -8.27
N LEU A 582 22.98 -32.53 -9.15
CA LEU A 582 24.21 -33.32 -9.26
C LEU A 582 25.03 -33.27 -7.97
N GLN A 583 25.19 -32.09 -7.36
CA GLN A 583 25.87 -31.93 -6.07
C GLN A 583 25.13 -32.65 -4.94
N HIS A 584 23.80 -32.60 -4.92
CA HIS A 584 23.01 -33.39 -3.96
C HIS A 584 23.29 -34.88 -4.10
N ARG A 585 23.34 -35.40 -5.32
CA ARG A 585 23.64 -36.82 -5.56
C ARG A 585 25.05 -37.18 -5.10
N GLU A 586 26.04 -36.36 -5.43
CA GLU A 586 27.43 -36.55 -5.00
C GLU A 586 27.53 -36.62 -3.47
N ASN A 587 27.00 -35.61 -2.77
CA ASN A 587 26.98 -35.59 -1.30
C ASN A 587 26.29 -36.82 -0.68
N LEU A 588 25.20 -37.31 -1.28
CA LEU A 588 24.50 -38.51 -0.80
C LEU A 588 25.31 -39.78 -1.04
N ASN A 589 26.02 -39.88 -2.16
CA ASN A 589 26.92 -41.00 -2.45
C ASN A 589 28.11 -41.00 -1.50
N ASP A 590 28.69 -39.85 -1.20
CA ASP A 590 29.79 -39.74 -0.23
C ASP A 590 29.33 -40.20 1.17
N GLN A 591 28.14 -39.78 1.59
CA GLN A 591 27.53 -40.27 2.84
C GLN A 591 27.27 -41.78 2.80
N MET A 592 26.84 -42.33 1.65
CA MET A 592 26.60 -43.76 1.49
C MET A 592 27.89 -44.58 1.60
N GLN A 593 28.99 -44.08 1.03
CA GLN A 593 30.30 -44.73 1.07
C GLN A 593 30.94 -44.67 2.47
N ALA A 594 30.60 -43.66 3.26
CA ALA A 594 31.08 -43.48 4.62
C ALA A 594 30.30 -44.27 5.69
N LEU A 595 29.28 -45.06 5.31
CA LEU A 595 28.50 -45.87 6.26
C LEU A 595 29.28 -47.09 6.75
N ASP A 596 29.15 -47.37 8.04
CA ASP A 596 29.60 -48.62 8.64
C ASP A 596 28.68 -49.81 8.23
N GLU A 597 29.14 -51.05 8.45
CA GLU A 597 28.40 -52.26 8.03
C GLU A 597 27.09 -52.47 8.79
N ASP A 598 26.97 -51.96 10.02
CA ASP A 598 25.79 -52.10 10.87
C ASP A 598 24.72 -51.01 10.65
N GLU A 599 24.99 -49.96 9.86
CA GLU A 599 24.05 -48.88 9.54
C GLU A 599 23.03 -49.23 8.43
N THR A 600 22.41 -50.40 8.50
CA THR A 600 21.53 -50.94 7.43
C THR A 600 20.31 -50.03 7.14
N ASP A 601 19.63 -49.51 8.16
CA ASP A 601 18.45 -48.66 7.97
C ASP A 601 18.81 -47.33 7.28
N ARG A 602 19.95 -46.75 7.65
CA ARG A 602 20.44 -45.49 7.06
C ARG A 602 20.86 -45.70 5.61
N ARG A 603 21.45 -46.86 5.28
CA ARG A 603 21.77 -47.28 3.91
C ARG A 603 20.52 -47.30 3.04
N VAL A 604 19.42 -47.89 3.51
CA VAL A 604 18.14 -47.91 2.77
C VAL A 604 17.63 -46.47 2.55
N GLN A 605 17.62 -45.64 3.59
CA GLN A 605 17.16 -44.24 3.48
C GLN A 605 18.00 -43.41 2.50
N LEU A 606 19.33 -43.57 2.50
CA LEU A 606 20.21 -42.88 1.56
C LEU A 606 19.96 -43.36 0.13
N ALA A 607 19.77 -44.67 -0.09
CA ALA A 607 19.47 -45.22 -1.41
C ALA A 607 18.16 -44.64 -1.98
N GLU A 608 17.12 -44.52 -1.16
CA GLU A 608 15.88 -43.86 -1.56
C GLU A 608 16.08 -42.38 -1.92
N ARG A 609 16.91 -41.65 -1.17
CA ARG A 609 17.23 -40.25 -1.45
C ARG A 609 18.04 -40.09 -2.73
N ILE A 610 18.98 -41.00 -2.99
CA ILE A 610 19.76 -41.04 -4.24
C ILE A 610 18.81 -41.27 -5.43
N ASN A 611 17.91 -42.25 -5.35
CA ASN A 611 16.92 -42.48 -6.40
C ASN A 611 16.05 -41.24 -6.67
N LYS A 612 15.64 -40.50 -5.62
CA LYS A 612 14.92 -39.22 -5.78
C LYS A 612 15.79 -38.17 -6.45
N ALA A 613 17.08 -38.08 -6.11
CA ALA A 613 18.00 -37.14 -6.74
C ALA A 613 18.20 -37.46 -8.23
N ASP A 614 18.36 -38.74 -8.60
CA ASP A 614 18.47 -39.16 -10.00
C ASP A 614 17.22 -38.80 -10.82
N HIS A 615 16.02 -39.07 -10.30
CA HIS A 615 14.78 -38.63 -10.95
C HIS A 615 14.68 -37.11 -11.11
N MET A 616 15.18 -36.35 -10.13
CA MET A 616 15.22 -34.90 -10.24
C MET A 616 16.24 -34.42 -11.26
N ILE A 617 17.41 -35.06 -11.37
CA ILE A 617 18.41 -34.80 -12.41
C ILE A 617 17.80 -35.03 -13.80
N ASP A 618 17.15 -36.17 -14.02
CA ASP A 618 16.46 -36.48 -15.28
C ASP A 618 15.41 -35.41 -15.63
N ARG A 619 14.65 -34.97 -14.63
CA ARG A 619 13.65 -33.92 -14.80
C ARG A 619 14.30 -32.59 -15.18
N VAL A 620 15.25 -32.08 -14.39
CA VAL A 620 15.78 -30.72 -14.59
C VAL A 620 16.65 -30.62 -15.84
N THR A 621 17.27 -31.71 -16.29
CA THR A 621 18.02 -31.75 -17.56
C THR A 621 17.13 -31.85 -18.80
N SER A 622 15.86 -32.21 -18.65
CA SER A 622 14.94 -32.40 -19.78
C SER A 622 14.55 -31.09 -20.48
N HIS A 623 14.25 -31.18 -21.79
CA HIS A 623 13.71 -30.05 -22.55
C HIS A 623 12.36 -29.56 -22.00
N LEU A 624 11.52 -30.49 -21.52
CA LEU A 624 10.21 -30.17 -20.91
C LEU A 624 10.35 -29.29 -19.67
N TYR A 625 11.45 -29.40 -18.93
CA TYR A 625 11.71 -28.52 -17.80
C TYR A 625 12.01 -27.09 -18.25
N LEU A 626 12.79 -26.92 -19.32
CA LEU A 626 13.08 -25.62 -19.91
C LEU A 626 11.80 -24.94 -20.43
N GLU A 627 10.91 -25.69 -21.10
CA GLU A 627 9.59 -25.20 -21.50
C GLU A 627 8.75 -24.78 -20.28
N ARG A 628 8.78 -25.57 -19.21
CA ARG A 628 8.09 -25.25 -17.94
C ARG A 628 8.67 -24.03 -17.23
N LEU A 629 9.90 -23.62 -17.49
CA LEU A 629 10.45 -22.40 -16.89
C LEU A 629 9.96 -21.12 -17.59
N GLN A 630 9.34 -21.23 -18.77
CA GLN A 630 8.76 -20.09 -19.47
C GLN A 630 7.65 -19.43 -18.62
N GLY A 631 7.72 -18.11 -18.47
CA GLY A 631 6.83 -17.35 -17.59
C GLY A 631 7.21 -17.38 -16.10
N THR A 632 8.40 -17.88 -15.76
CA THR A 632 9.03 -17.69 -14.44
C THR A 632 10.12 -16.61 -14.50
N LEU A 633 10.73 -16.26 -13.37
CA LEU A 633 11.81 -15.25 -13.30
C LEU A 633 13.11 -15.69 -14.01
N GLY A 634 13.27 -16.99 -14.29
CA GLY A 634 14.57 -17.58 -14.64
C GLY A 634 15.59 -17.39 -13.51
N ALA A 635 16.86 -17.28 -13.88
CA ALA A 635 17.94 -16.92 -12.97
C ALA A 635 18.80 -15.81 -13.59
N ASP A 636 19.24 -14.89 -12.76
CA ASP A 636 20.12 -13.79 -13.18
C ASP A 636 21.57 -14.25 -13.30
N TRP A 637 22.31 -13.70 -14.26
CA TRP A 637 23.75 -13.98 -14.44
C TRP A 637 24.61 -13.42 -13.29
N ILE A 638 24.09 -12.50 -12.47
CA ILE A 638 24.75 -11.77 -11.36
C ILE A 638 25.85 -10.84 -11.85
N HIS A 639 26.81 -11.38 -12.60
CA HIS A 639 27.86 -10.64 -13.30
C HIS A 639 28.15 -11.30 -14.64
N ARG A 640 28.25 -10.53 -15.72
CA ARG A 640 28.66 -11.01 -17.04
C ARG A 640 30.17 -10.98 -17.12
N GLU A 641 30.78 -12.09 -17.52
CA GLU A 641 32.19 -12.04 -17.92
C GLU A 641 32.31 -11.19 -19.20
N PRO A 642 33.26 -10.24 -19.26
CA PRO A 642 33.42 -9.31 -20.37
C PRO A 642 33.78 -9.97 -21.71
#